data_AF-A0A376BWJ8-F1
#
_entry.id   AF-A0A376BWJ8-F1
#
_cell.length_a   1.000
_cell.length_b   1.000
_cell.length_c   1.000
_cell.angle_alpha   90.00
_cell.angle_beta   90.00
_cell.angle_gamma   90.00
#
_symmetry.space_group_name_H-M   'P 1'
#
loop_
_entity.id
_entity.type
_entity.pdbx_description
1 polymer ?
#
loop_
_entity_poly.entity_id
_entity_poly.type
_entity_poly.pdbx_seq_one_letter_code
_entity_poly.pdbx_strand_id
1 'polypeptide(L)'
;MPIADQMQELLDCLHHNQQPMGGLAFPAVWQPLKLDYTPDSIKRINRLLTQIRTTTEYTSRSIKQKPSGANFINTLAAYLANYLANQSGVPTEWYEDGTIGTGMTIFPVVQAVCHAIDRPDHEIKLDRPLWQLLCFGLNADKLQLRHLILGRFLQKKALPEGLANQSALTSISFDFSETSLQQIDKLITLLAKHHQLRPDTVRRWAVQTPAYRNLFLLLGFYIGETVAKQLGQTIMWNNANRLAEITKQPVSADFFDSIVADLGNGVVTPVLGIVEQMFTNPAVSSTGWLDYLRHEETQVAEHQPDHTDINQVARRAVDGFVRGASPDGCPTPYVAYADDLRDIGLDYNQHSLEKLDKLLNIIRTSQPEFTRFAAAPHTQNFLHLCAFYWARTAAHLSNNSLKFLNYQEAKQFQPALPNEFFHRYGALIGGKLFFPLQLITAQIWQHPKPQTCTELALEIQQKYRGSLLQIAPKTEFTRSKLPFEWQLALKAAGFGAAWALWEKRQQADLFTPTLVQPNGAGINLLKLNTDSIAEAMQSGREMLKKNPERVQHQAFIYESFANLPQGRFDAMALEMCVYQGKKPLYLFALFPFMHAGDETQFINGSIAINADTLPDTAVAETVIQSLYLGMDDFFAPQQNTPRLWWRKSWRDVL
;
A
#
# COMPACT_ATOMS: atom_id res chain seq x y z
N MET A 1 26.18 26.43 35.33
CA MET A 1 25.89 25.70 34.09
C MET A 1 25.01 24.51 34.46
N PRO A 2 23.88 24.27 33.76
CA PRO A 2 23.09 23.06 33.94
C PRO A 2 23.95 21.81 33.83
N ILE A 3 23.67 20.78 34.64
CA ILE A 3 24.49 19.56 34.65
C ILE A 3 24.52 18.85 33.29
N ALA A 4 23.42 18.91 32.53
CA ALA A 4 23.35 18.35 31.18
C ALA A 4 24.36 19.03 30.23
N ASP A 5 24.43 20.36 30.24
CA ASP A 5 25.37 21.12 29.42
C ASP A 5 26.82 20.84 29.81
N GLN A 6 27.07 20.67 31.12
CA GLN A 6 28.39 20.28 31.63
C GLN A 6 28.82 18.89 31.13
N MET A 7 27.91 17.91 31.17
CA MET A 7 28.20 16.55 30.72
C MET A 7 28.41 16.51 29.20
N GLN A 8 27.66 17.32 28.45
CA GLN A 8 27.83 17.45 27.00
C GLN A 8 29.17 18.11 26.64
N GLU A 9 29.56 19.20 27.32
CA GLU A 9 30.87 19.86 27.10
C GLU A 9 32.04 18.88 27.34
N LEU A 10 31.95 18.03 28.37
CA LEU A 10 32.96 17.02 28.66
C LEU A 10 33.04 15.94 27.56
N LEU A 11 31.90 15.53 27.01
CA LEU A 11 31.87 14.60 25.86
C LEU A 11 32.43 15.24 24.60
N ASP A 12 32.13 16.50 24.34
CA ASP A 12 32.66 17.24 23.19
C ASP A 12 34.18 17.37 23.30
N CYS A 13 34.71 17.67 24.50
CA CYS A 13 36.14 17.66 24.76
C CYS A 13 36.76 16.28 24.49
N LEU A 14 36.12 15.21 24.94
CA LEU A 14 36.58 13.83 24.70
C LEU A 14 36.63 13.51 23.20
N HIS A 15 35.59 13.83 22.44
CA HIS A 15 35.52 13.54 21.00
C HIS A 15 36.52 14.35 20.17
N HIS A 16 36.76 15.61 20.55
CA HIS A 16 37.70 16.49 19.85
C HIS A 16 39.15 16.37 20.36
N ASN A 17 39.42 15.45 21.30
CA ASN A 17 40.72 15.31 21.98
C ASN A 17 41.21 16.64 22.62
N GLN A 18 40.29 17.42 23.18
CA GLN A 18 40.57 18.68 23.86
C GLN A 18 40.57 18.50 25.40
N GLN A 19 41.23 19.41 26.10
CA GLN A 19 41.22 19.44 27.58
C GLN A 19 40.06 20.32 28.05
N PRO A 20 39.15 19.82 28.91
CA PRO A 20 38.10 20.64 29.51
C PRO A 20 38.67 21.63 30.52
N MET A 21 37.90 22.66 30.87
CA MET A 21 38.28 23.61 31.92
C MET A 21 38.55 22.87 33.25
N GLY A 22 39.71 23.13 33.87
CA GLY A 22 40.17 22.38 35.06
C GLY A 22 40.96 21.10 34.76
N GLY A 23 41.16 20.76 33.48
CA GLY A 23 41.96 19.63 33.00
C GLY A 23 41.25 18.28 33.11
N LEU A 24 41.89 17.22 32.61
CA LEU A 24 41.41 15.84 32.68
C LEU A 24 42.46 14.94 33.35
N ALA A 25 42.08 14.25 34.42
CA ALA A 25 43.00 13.32 35.09
C ALA A 25 43.38 12.15 34.18
N PHE A 26 44.59 11.62 34.40
CA PHE A 26 45.16 10.51 33.66
C PHE A 26 45.22 10.74 32.13
N PRO A 27 45.75 11.88 31.63
CA PRO A 27 45.69 12.23 30.20
C PRO A 27 46.26 11.15 29.27
N ALA A 28 47.28 10.40 29.72
CA ALA A 28 47.91 9.32 28.97
C ALA A 28 46.99 8.11 28.68
N VAL A 29 45.87 7.95 29.41
CA VAL A 29 44.98 6.79 29.25
C VAL A 29 43.88 7.02 28.23
N TRP A 30 43.53 8.27 27.92
CA TRP A 30 42.36 8.59 27.10
C TRP A 30 42.53 8.27 25.62
N GLN A 31 43.70 8.57 25.04
CA GLN A 31 43.96 8.22 23.63
C GLN A 31 43.97 6.71 23.35
N PRO A 32 44.62 5.85 24.17
CA PRO A 32 44.57 4.40 23.99
C PRO A 32 43.20 3.78 24.26
N LEU A 33 42.33 4.44 25.05
CA LEU A 33 41.05 3.88 25.48
C LEU A 33 40.06 3.69 24.32
N LYS A 34 40.19 4.47 23.23
CA LYS A 34 39.38 4.42 22.01
C LYS A 34 37.90 4.18 22.31
N LEU A 35 37.23 5.20 22.84
CA LEU A 35 35.83 5.13 23.22
C LEU A 35 34.93 5.38 21.99
N ASP A 36 34.34 4.31 21.46
CA ASP A 36 33.63 4.25 20.18
C ASP A 36 32.16 3.81 20.31
N TYR A 37 31.62 3.88 21.53
CA TYR A 37 30.28 3.44 21.92
C TYR A 37 29.97 1.96 21.67
N THR A 38 30.99 1.10 21.57
CA THR A 38 30.82 -0.37 21.47
C THR A 38 30.84 -1.06 22.85
N PRO A 39 30.32 -2.29 22.97
CA PRO A 39 30.45 -3.09 24.19
C PRO A 39 31.90 -3.30 24.65
N ASP A 40 32.86 -3.29 23.70
CA ASP A 40 34.28 -3.39 24.03
C ASP A 40 34.82 -2.12 24.69
N SER A 41 34.24 -0.95 24.42
CA SER A 41 34.55 0.27 25.17
C SER A 41 34.25 0.13 26.67
N ILE A 42 33.14 -0.53 27.04
CA ILE A 42 32.80 -0.78 28.45
C ILE A 42 33.85 -1.70 29.11
N LYS A 43 34.31 -2.73 28.38
CA LYS A 43 35.40 -3.60 28.87
C LYS A 43 36.69 -2.82 29.06
N ARG A 44 37.04 -1.91 28.14
CA ARG A 44 38.21 -1.03 28.24
C ARG A 44 38.12 -0.11 29.46
N ILE A 45 36.94 0.48 29.71
CA ILE A 45 36.67 1.29 30.91
C ILE A 45 36.86 0.45 32.18
N ASN A 46 36.27 -0.74 32.27
CA ASN A 46 36.43 -1.61 33.45
C ASN A 46 37.89 -2.00 33.71
N ARG A 47 38.68 -2.26 32.65
CA ARG A 47 40.13 -2.51 32.78
C ARG A 47 40.87 -1.28 33.31
N LEU A 48 40.57 -0.09 32.81
CA LEU A 48 41.15 1.16 33.30
C LEU A 48 40.83 1.39 34.78
N LEU A 49 39.57 1.25 35.17
CA LEU A 49 39.16 1.43 36.57
C LEU A 49 39.83 0.40 37.48
N THR A 50 40.01 -0.84 37.01
CA THR A 50 40.78 -1.87 37.72
C THR A 50 42.24 -1.45 37.91
N GLN A 51 42.90 -0.89 36.90
CA GLN A 51 44.29 -0.41 36.99
C GLN A 51 44.42 0.77 37.96
N ILE A 52 43.51 1.74 37.91
CA ILE A 52 43.49 2.88 38.84
C ILE A 52 43.35 2.37 40.29
N ARG A 53 42.46 1.40 40.51
CA ARG A 53 42.22 0.79 41.82
C ARG A 53 43.43 0.04 42.38
N THR A 54 44.25 -0.60 41.54
CA THR A 54 45.47 -1.29 42.01
C THR A 54 46.52 -0.35 42.60
N THR A 55 46.35 0.96 42.42
CA THR A 55 47.18 1.99 43.06
C THR A 55 46.49 2.45 44.34
N THR A 56 47.00 2.06 45.51
CA THR A 56 46.37 2.25 46.84
C THR A 56 46.10 3.71 47.25
N GLU A 57 46.59 4.69 46.49
CA GLU A 57 46.40 6.12 46.74
C GLU A 57 45.12 6.71 46.14
N TYR A 58 44.41 5.97 45.26
CA TYR A 58 43.29 6.51 44.50
C TYR A 58 41.93 5.90 44.91
N THR A 59 41.18 6.66 45.71
CA THR A 59 39.73 6.46 45.94
C THR A 59 38.90 7.46 45.15
N SER A 60 37.64 7.15 44.86
CA SER A 60 36.71 8.06 44.18
C SER A 60 36.62 9.42 44.90
N ARG A 61 36.63 9.41 46.24
CA ARG A 61 36.67 10.63 47.07
C ARG A 61 37.96 11.42 46.87
N SER A 62 39.12 10.77 46.87
CA SER A 62 40.42 11.45 46.65
C SER A 62 40.56 12.02 45.23
N ILE A 63 40.01 11.32 44.22
CA ILE A 63 40.03 11.77 42.82
C ILE A 63 39.12 13.00 42.64
N LYS A 64 37.91 12.99 43.22
CA LYS A 64 36.94 14.11 43.12
C LYS A 64 37.41 15.42 43.75
N GLN A 65 38.36 15.39 44.68
CA GLN A 65 38.88 16.60 45.34
C GLN A 65 39.62 17.55 44.37
N LYS A 66 40.14 17.02 43.25
CA LYS A 66 40.78 17.83 42.20
C LYS A 66 39.79 18.07 41.06
N PRO A 67 39.73 19.29 40.48
CA PRO A 67 38.88 19.58 39.32
C PRO A 67 39.10 18.59 38.17
N SER A 68 40.35 18.25 37.87
CA SER A 68 40.70 17.29 36.82
C SER A 68 40.20 15.87 37.07
N GLY A 69 40.10 15.45 38.34
CA GLY A 69 39.59 14.14 38.73
C GLY A 69 38.07 14.08 38.75
N ALA A 70 37.40 15.17 39.14
CA ALA A 70 35.96 15.32 38.98
C ALA A 70 35.56 15.26 37.49
N ASN A 71 36.29 15.97 36.62
CA ASN A 71 36.11 15.89 35.16
C ASN A 71 36.31 14.48 34.62
N PHE A 72 37.30 13.72 35.12
CA PHE A 72 37.50 12.32 34.72
C PHE A 72 36.28 11.44 35.01
N ILE A 73 35.74 11.49 36.24
CA ILE A 73 34.58 10.69 36.64
C ILE A 73 33.33 11.10 35.84
N ASN A 74 33.11 12.41 35.69
CA ASN A 74 31.96 12.94 34.96
C ASN A 74 32.04 12.62 33.46
N THR A 75 33.23 12.64 32.85
CA THR A 75 33.42 12.24 31.45
C THR A 75 33.07 10.76 31.23
N LEU A 76 33.48 9.87 32.13
CA LEU A 76 33.08 8.46 32.08
C LEU A 76 31.57 8.29 32.29
N ALA A 77 30.99 9.00 33.27
CA ALA A 77 29.55 8.94 33.52
C ALA A 77 28.75 9.45 32.31
N ALA A 78 29.17 10.56 31.70
CA ALA A 78 28.59 11.11 30.49
C ALA A 78 28.70 10.14 29.31
N TYR A 79 29.84 9.48 29.16
CA TYR A 79 30.04 8.46 28.14
C TYR A 79 29.11 7.25 28.34
N LEU A 80 28.94 6.76 29.57
CA LEU A 80 28.06 5.64 29.87
C LEU A 80 26.58 5.99 29.65
N ALA A 81 26.18 7.22 29.97
CA ALA A 81 24.84 7.72 29.67
C ALA A 81 24.60 7.78 28.15
N ASN A 82 25.53 8.37 27.40
CA ASN A 82 25.40 8.46 25.95
C ASN A 82 25.49 7.08 25.26
N TYR A 83 26.27 6.15 25.82
CA TYR A 83 26.25 4.74 25.40
C TYR A 83 24.86 4.13 25.55
N LEU A 84 24.20 4.31 26.70
CA LEU A 84 22.84 3.81 26.92
C LEU A 84 21.84 4.45 25.96
N ALA A 85 21.93 5.76 25.72
CA ALA A 85 21.07 6.46 24.76
C ALA A 85 21.26 5.93 23.33
N ASN A 86 22.52 5.81 22.87
CA ASN A 86 22.84 5.32 21.52
C ASN A 86 22.43 3.85 21.31
N GLN A 87 22.62 2.99 22.32
CA GLN A 87 22.27 1.56 22.23
C GLN A 87 20.77 1.30 22.49
N SER A 88 20.01 2.27 23.00
CA SER A 88 18.58 2.08 23.23
C SER A 88 17.70 2.90 22.30
N GLY A 89 18.21 3.97 21.69
CA GLY A 89 17.41 4.98 20.99
C GLY A 89 16.57 5.86 21.94
N VAL A 90 16.71 5.68 23.26
CA VAL A 90 15.94 6.42 24.27
C VAL A 90 16.75 7.63 24.76
N PRO A 91 16.20 8.85 24.72
CA PRO A 91 16.89 10.03 25.25
C PRO A 91 17.02 9.94 26.78
N THR A 92 18.11 10.49 27.31
CA THR A 92 18.41 10.53 28.75
C THR A 92 18.38 11.96 29.27
N GLU A 93 17.72 12.17 30.40
CA GLU A 93 17.69 13.44 31.13
C GLU A 93 18.64 13.38 32.32
N TRP A 94 19.42 14.43 32.57
CA TRP A 94 20.32 14.50 33.72
C TRP A 94 19.65 15.15 34.93
N TYR A 95 19.83 14.54 36.10
CA TYR A 95 19.46 15.14 37.39
C TYR A 95 20.71 15.68 38.12
N GLU A 96 20.50 16.66 39.00
CA GLU A 96 21.59 17.36 39.72
C GLU A 96 22.49 16.43 40.55
N ASP A 97 21.98 15.27 40.97
CA ASP A 97 22.71 14.27 41.74
C ASP A 97 23.65 13.38 40.88
N GLY A 98 23.71 13.61 39.57
CA GLY A 98 24.53 12.84 38.63
C GLY A 98 23.90 11.50 38.23
N THR A 99 22.59 11.36 38.44
CA THR A 99 21.79 10.27 37.88
C THR A 99 21.20 10.68 36.52
N ILE A 100 20.88 9.68 35.70
CA ILE A 100 20.12 9.88 34.46
C ILE A 100 18.72 9.28 34.56
N GLY A 101 17.73 9.99 34.06
CA GLY A 101 16.34 9.57 33.92
C GLY A 101 15.99 9.26 32.46
N THR A 102 15.13 8.29 32.25
CA THR A 102 14.56 7.96 30.93
C THR A 102 13.03 7.84 31.01
N GLY A 103 12.41 8.67 31.84
CA GLY A 103 10.97 8.65 32.15
C GLY A 103 10.58 7.63 33.23
N MET A 104 10.85 6.33 32.99
CA MET A 104 10.43 5.24 33.90
C MET A 104 11.55 4.67 34.78
N THR A 105 12.80 5.00 34.49
CA THR A 105 13.97 4.41 35.16
C THR A 105 14.98 5.49 35.46
N ILE A 106 15.62 5.39 36.63
CA ILE A 106 16.71 6.27 37.05
C ILE A 106 17.95 5.41 37.21
N PHE A 107 19.06 5.83 36.59
CA PHE A 107 20.32 5.12 36.65
C PHE A 107 21.43 6.01 37.24
N PRO A 108 22.06 5.63 38.37
CA PRO A 108 23.07 6.46 39.01
C PRO A 108 24.45 6.27 38.38
N VAL A 109 24.63 6.78 37.16
CA VAL A 109 25.86 6.64 36.35
C VAL A 109 27.12 7.12 37.06
N VAL A 110 27.09 8.29 37.69
CA VAL A 110 28.25 8.83 38.42
C VAL A 110 28.61 7.92 39.60
N GLN A 111 27.61 7.42 40.33
CA GLN A 111 27.84 6.53 41.46
C GLN A 111 28.35 5.15 41.02
N ALA A 112 27.89 4.63 39.88
CA ALA A 112 28.39 3.39 39.31
C ALA A 112 29.90 3.47 39.00
N VAL A 113 30.36 4.60 38.42
CA VAL A 113 31.79 4.86 38.21
C VAL A 113 32.55 4.92 39.53
N CYS A 114 32.00 5.62 40.53
CA CYS A 114 32.64 5.72 41.85
C CYS A 114 32.75 4.36 42.54
N HIS A 115 31.69 3.55 42.52
CA HIS A 115 31.73 2.20 43.10
C HIS A 115 32.72 1.29 42.38
N ALA A 116 32.87 1.40 41.06
CA ALA A 116 33.84 0.62 40.31
C ALA A 116 35.30 1.01 40.63
N ILE A 117 35.54 2.27 41.02
CA ILE A 117 36.84 2.72 41.53
C ILE A 117 37.09 2.16 42.95
N ASP A 118 36.10 2.28 43.84
CA ASP A 118 36.28 2.03 45.27
C ASP A 118 36.20 0.55 45.67
N ARG A 119 35.51 -0.29 44.89
CA ARG A 119 35.23 -1.68 45.27
C ARG A 119 35.96 -2.68 44.36
N PRO A 120 36.67 -3.67 44.92
CA PRO A 120 37.45 -4.65 44.17
C PRO A 120 36.59 -5.61 43.32
N ASP A 121 35.35 -5.85 43.73
CA ASP A 121 34.38 -6.78 43.15
C ASP A 121 33.35 -6.10 42.22
N HIS A 122 33.43 -4.78 42.04
CA HIS A 122 32.45 -4.02 41.28
C HIS A 122 32.95 -3.66 39.88
N GLU A 123 32.31 -4.21 38.87
CA GLU A 123 32.47 -3.79 37.47
C GLU A 123 31.22 -3.05 37.00
N ILE A 124 31.41 -2.08 36.11
CA ILE A 124 30.29 -1.39 35.47
C ILE A 124 29.62 -2.38 34.51
N LYS A 125 28.36 -2.73 34.81
CA LYS A 125 27.52 -3.61 33.99
C LYS A 125 26.32 -2.84 33.47
N LEU A 126 26.28 -2.64 32.16
CA LEU A 126 25.19 -1.91 31.49
C LEU A 126 24.13 -2.82 30.85
N ASP A 127 24.31 -4.15 30.85
CA ASP A 127 23.34 -5.09 30.26
C ASP A 127 21.94 -4.94 30.88
N ARG A 128 21.84 -4.76 32.21
CA ARG A 128 20.56 -4.61 32.91
C ARG A 128 19.90 -3.26 32.63
N PRO A 129 20.57 -2.10 32.82
CA PRO A 129 20.00 -0.81 32.42
C PRO A 129 19.58 -0.78 30.95
N LEU A 130 20.42 -1.25 30.04
CA LEU A 130 20.11 -1.30 28.61
C LEU A 130 18.88 -2.18 28.33
N TRP A 131 18.80 -3.36 28.95
CA TRP A 131 17.63 -4.24 28.82
C TRP A 131 16.34 -3.57 29.33
N GLN A 132 16.40 -2.85 30.46
CA GLN A 132 15.25 -2.12 31.00
C GLN A 132 14.78 -1.02 30.03
N LEU A 133 15.72 -0.24 29.49
CA LEU A 133 15.43 0.81 28.50
C LEU A 133 14.79 0.24 27.23
N LEU A 134 15.36 -0.84 26.70
CA LEU A 134 14.84 -1.47 25.49
C LEU A 134 13.42 -2.05 25.70
N CYS A 135 13.15 -2.63 26.87
CA CYS A 135 11.84 -3.20 27.20
C CYS A 135 10.76 -2.14 27.43
N PHE A 136 11.07 -1.05 28.14
CA PHE A 136 10.06 -0.11 28.63
C PHE A 136 10.10 1.28 27.97
N GLY A 137 11.16 1.62 27.26
CA GLY A 137 11.23 2.87 26.54
C GLY A 137 10.23 2.89 25.39
N LEU A 138 9.37 3.92 25.37
CA LEU A 138 8.42 4.17 24.28
C LEU A 138 9.13 4.34 22.94
N ASN A 139 10.26 5.06 22.95
CA ASN A 139 11.07 5.34 21.76
C ASN A 139 12.19 4.32 21.54
N ALA A 140 12.21 3.22 22.29
CA ALA A 140 13.32 2.29 22.24
C ALA A 140 13.44 1.58 20.87
N ASP A 141 14.68 1.33 20.46
CA ASP A 141 15.04 0.56 19.27
C ASP A 141 14.71 -0.92 19.49
N LYS A 142 13.56 -1.34 18.94
CA LYS A 142 13.07 -2.72 19.09
C LYS A 142 13.88 -3.72 18.26
N LEU A 143 14.62 -3.27 17.23
CA LEU A 143 15.56 -4.13 16.51
C LEU A 143 16.75 -4.50 17.41
N GLN A 144 17.26 -3.57 18.20
CA GLN A 144 18.30 -3.88 19.20
C GLN A 144 17.80 -4.82 20.29
N LEU A 145 16.55 -4.62 20.77
CA LEU A 145 15.93 -5.55 21.72
C LEU A 145 15.81 -6.97 21.13
N ARG A 146 15.43 -7.11 19.86
CA ARG A 146 15.42 -8.38 19.14
C ARG A 146 16.79 -9.05 19.17
N HIS A 147 17.86 -8.32 18.84
CA HIS A 147 19.21 -8.87 18.82
C HIS A 147 19.67 -9.31 20.21
N LEU A 148 19.30 -8.54 21.23
CA LEU A 148 19.61 -8.84 22.63
C LEU A 148 18.90 -10.11 23.12
N ILE A 149 17.63 -10.30 22.77
CA ILE A 149 16.82 -11.44 23.24
C ILE A 149 16.98 -12.64 22.32
N LEU A 150 16.45 -12.57 21.09
CA LEU A 150 16.45 -13.69 20.17
C LEU A 150 17.87 -14.04 19.71
N GLY A 151 18.69 -13.03 19.38
CA GLY A 151 20.07 -13.24 18.93
C GLY A 151 20.94 -13.94 19.98
N ARG A 152 20.88 -13.52 21.26
CA ARG A 152 21.62 -14.19 22.33
C ARG A 152 21.09 -15.60 22.61
N PHE A 153 19.78 -15.80 22.59
CA PHE A 153 19.18 -17.12 22.79
C PHE A 153 19.65 -18.11 21.73
N LEU A 154 19.60 -17.74 20.45
CA LEU A 154 20.09 -18.57 19.34
C LEU A 154 21.60 -18.86 19.43
N GLN A 155 22.38 -17.90 19.96
CA GLN A 155 23.81 -18.07 20.24
C GLN A 155 24.12 -18.83 21.54
N LYS A 156 23.10 -19.34 22.25
CA LYS A 156 23.22 -20.03 23.55
C LYS A 156 23.92 -19.19 24.62
N LYS A 157 23.75 -17.87 24.57
CA LYS A 157 24.26 -16.93 25.57
C LYS A 157 23.20 -16.66 26.63
N ALA A 158 23.63 -16.36 27.86
CA ALA A 158 22.72 -15.99 28.94
C ALA A 158 21.98 -14.68 28.62
N LEU A 159 20.68 -14.65 28.94
CA LEU A 159 19.87 -13.44 28.83
C LEU A 159 19.95 -12.62 30.12
N PRO A 160 19.96 -11.27 30.03
CA PRO A 160 19.81 -10.41 31.19
C PRO A 160 18.53 -10.77 31.95
N GLU A 161 18.61 -10.88 33.27
CA GLU A 161 17.46 -11.22 34.13
C GLU A 161 16.84 -12.63 33.93
N GLY A 162 17.54 -13.53 33.22
CA GLY A 162 17.16 -14.94 33.07
C GLY A 162 16.04 -15.21 32.06
N LEU A 163 15.66 -16.48 31.90
CA LEU A 163 14.62 -16.91 30.95
C LEU A 163 13.72 -17.96 31.60
N ALA A 164 12.41 -17.71 31.62
CA ALA A 164 11.45 -18.68 32.13
C ALA A 164 11.39 -19.90 31.21
N ASN A 165 11.24 -21.10 31.80
CA ASN A 165 11.13 -22.38 31.08
C ASN A 165 12.31 -22.67 30.14
N GLN A 166 13.52 -22.21 30.49
CA GLN A 166 14.71 -22.36 29.66
C GLN A 166 14.99 -23.81 29.23
N SER A 167 14.86 -24.78 30.13
CA SER A 167 15.09 -26.21 29.82
C SER A 167 14.14 -26.74 28.74
N ALA A 168 12.86 -26.36 28.81
CA ALA A 168 11.87 -26.73 27.79
C ALA A 168 12.15 -26.03 26.46
N LEU A 169 12.50 -24.75 26.47
CA LEU A 169 12.85 -24.00 25.25
C LEU A 169 14.10 -24.55 24.57
N THR A 170 15.11 -24.96 25.33
CA THR A 170 16.33 -25.54 24.76
C THR A 170 16.11 -26.91 24.09
N SER A 171 14.97 -27.56 24.35
CA SER A 171 14.59 -28.82 23.70
C SER A 171 13.92 -28.64 22.33
N ILE A 172 13.53 -27.41 21.99
CA ILE A 172 12.89 -27.04 20.73
C ILE A 172 13.97 -26.60 19.73
N SER A 173 13.85 -27.00 18.46
CA SER A 173 14.74 -26.53 17.41
C SER A 173 14.26 -25.17 16.88
N PHE A 174 14.90 -24.08 17.30
CA PHE A 174 14.59 -22.72 16.82
C PHE A 174 15.21 -22.47 15.42
N ASP A 175 14.68 -23.14 14.39
CA ASP A 175 15.18 -23.13 13.01
C ASP A 175 14.31 -22.32 12.03
N PHE A 176 13.31 -21.60 12.56
CA PHE A 176 12.31 -20.85 11.82
C PHE A 176 11.49 -21.76 10.85
N SER A 177 11.27 -23.02 11.22
CA SER A 177 10.38 -23.95 10.51
C SER A 177 8.98 -23.99 11.13
N GLU A 178 7.98 -24.43 10.38
CA GLU A 178 6.64 -24.69 10.91
C GLU A 178 6.65 -25.69 12.08
N THR A 179 7.50 -26.72 12.01
CA THR A 179 7.67 -27.73 13.07
C THR A 179 8.11 -27.11 14.39
N SER A 180 9.05 -26.15 14.34
CA SER A 180 9.49 -25.44 15.55
C SER A 180 8.36 -24.71 16.26
N LEU A 181 7.39 -24.20 15.49
CA LEU A 181 6.30 -23.43 16.07
C LEU A 181 5.17 -24.31 16.57
N GLN A 182 4.92 -25.46 15.93
CA GLN A 182 4.05 -26.48 16.51
C GLN A 182 4.60 -26.99 17.86
N GLN A 183 5.91 -27.05 18.03
CA GLN A 183 6.54 -27.38 19.33
C GLN A 183 6.35 -26.27 20.36
N ILE A 184 6.46 -25.00 19.93
CA ILE A 184 6.18 -23.83 20.77
C ILE A 184 4.70 -23.79 21.19
N ASP A 185 3.77 -24.03 20.27
CA ASP A 185 2.34 -24.08 20.55
C ASP A 185 2.04 -25.10 21.65
N LYS A 186 2.58 -26.31 21.52
CA LYS A 186 2.47 -27.36 22.55
C LYS A 186 3.01 -26.91 23.91
N LEU A 187 4.16 -26.23 23.92
CA LEU A 187 4.73 -25.68 25.16
C LEU A 187 3.82 -24.62 25.78
N ILE A 188 3.30 -23.69 24.98
CA ILE A 188 2.38 -22.65 25.44
C ILE A 188 1.10 -23.28 26.00
N THR A 189 0.50 -24.26 25.32
CA THR A 189 -0.68 -24.97 25.82
C THR A 189 -0.43 -25.65 27.17
N LEU A 190 0.73 -26.31 27.32
CA LEU A 190 1.12 -26.94 28.58
C LEU A 190 1.26 -25.91 29.70
N LEU A 191 1.91 -24.77 29.43
CA LEU A 191 2.08 -23.69 30.40
C LEU A 191 0.74 -23.03 30.78
N ALA A 192 -0.10 -22.74 29.80
CA ALA A 192 -1.43 -22.17 30.00
C ALA A 192 -2.31 -23.09 30.86
N LYS A 193 -2.30 -24.40 30.59
CA LYS A 193 -3.05 -25.41 31.35
C LYS A 193 -2.51 -25.60 32.77
N HIS A 194 -1.19 -25.66 32.94
CA HIS A 194 -0.55 -25.87 34.23
C HIS A 194 -0.79 -24.70 35.20
N HIS A 195 -0.83 -23.46 34.68
CA HIS A 195 -0.93 -22.25 35.49
C HIS A 195 -2.32 -21.60 35.50
N GLN A 196 -3.31 -22.15 34.77
CA GLN A 196 -4.66 -21.58 34.63
C GLN A 196 -4.63 -20.07 34.29
N LEU A 197 -3.82 -19.72 33.29
CA LEU A 197 -3.47 -18.33 33.02
C LEU A 197 -4.68 -17.52 32.54
N ARG A 198 -4.88 -16.37 33.19
CA ARG A 198 -5.81 -15.31 32.78
C ARG A 198 -5.01 -14.12 32.22
N PRO A 199 -5.62 -13.25 31.38
CA PRO A 199 -4.96 -12.05 30.85
C PRO A 199 -4.25 -11.22 31.92
N ASP A 200 -4.91 -10.95 33.05
CA ASP A 200 -4.32 -10.18 34.15
C ASP A 200 -3.05 -10.81 34.74
N THR A 201 -2.96 -12.14 34.77
CA THR A 201 -1.79 -12.86 35.29
C THR A 201 -0.62 -12.76 34.31
N VAL A 202 -0.88 -12.94 33.02
CA VAL A 202 0.13 -12.80 31.95
C VAL A 202 0.66 -11.37 31.90
N ARG A 203 -0.23 -10.38 32.00
CA ARG A 203 0.12 -8.96 32.09
C ARG A 203 0.97 -8.64 33.31
N ARG A 204 0.60 -9.17 34.46
CA ARG A 204 1.37 -9.01 35.69
C ARG A 204 2.76 -9.65 35.58
N TRP A 205 2.87 -10.84 35.00
CA TRP A 205 4.16 -11.50 34.79
C TRP A 205 5.06 -10.73 33.84
N ALA A 206 4.50 -10.16 32.78
CA ALA A 206 5.24 -9.32 31.86
C ALA A 206 5.86 -8.10 32.56
N VAL A 207 5.20 -7.50 33.56
CA VAL A 207 5.73 -6.32 34.27
C VAL A 207 6.57 -6.67 35.51
N GLN A 208 6.22 -7.72 36.24
CA GLN A 208 6.81 -8.02 37.55
C GLN A 208 7.83 -9.16 37.53
N THR A 209 7.86 -9.99 36.49
CA THR A 209 8.72 -11.17 36.44
C THR A 209 9.62 -11.16 35.20
N PRO A 210 10.87 -10.65 35.32
CA PRO A 210 11.79 -10.49 34.19
C PRO A 210 11.99 -11.73 33.33
N ALA A 211 12.08 -12.92 33.96
CA ALA A 211 12.26 -14.18 33.24
C ALA A 211 11.06 -14.52 32.32
N TYR A 212 9.83 -14.24 32.75
CA TYR A 212 8.63 -14.42 31.92
C TYR A 212 8.49 -13.32 30.86
N ARG A 213 8.89 -12.08 31.16
CA ARG A 213 9.01 -11.03 30.14
C ARG A 213 9.92 -11.48 29.00
N ASN A 214 11.10 -12.01 29.32
CA ASN A 214 12.03 -12.52 28.31
C ASN A 214 11.46 -13.69 27.51
N LEU A 215 10.65 -14.55 28.14
CA LEU A 215 9.91 -15.60 27.43
C LEU A 215 8.95 -14.97 26.40
N PHE A 216 8.11 -14.01 26.80
CA PHE A 216 7.16 -13.37 25.88
C PHE A 216 7.86 -12.63 24.73
N LEU A 217 8.95 -11.90 25.03
CA LEU A 217 9.78 -11.23 24.03
C LEU A 217 10.40 -12.23 23.05
N LEU A 218 10.98 -13.31 23.57
CA LEU A 218 11.61 -14.35 22.75
C LEU A 218 10.60 -14.97 21.79
N LEU A 219 9.42 -15.33 22.32
CA LEU A 219 8.34 -15.89 21.52
C LEU A 219 7.85 -14.89 20.47
N GLY A 220 7.60 -13.63 20.86
CA GLY A 220 7.15 -12.59 19.93
C GLY A 220 8.13 -12.38 18.77
N PHE A 221 9.42 -12.19 19.06
CA PHE A 221 10.42 -12.01 17.99
C PHE A 221 10.57 -13.25 17.10
N TYR A 222 10.61 -14.43 17.70
CA TYR A 222 10.78 -15.67 16.95
C TYR A 222 9.58 -15.99 16.05
N ILE A 223 8.37 -15.85 16.60
CA ILE A 223 7.12 -16.04 15.87
C ILE A 223 7.09 -15.04 14.72
N GLY A 224 7.22 -13.73 14.99
CA GLY A 224 7.16 -12.70 13.94
C GLY A 224 8.17 -12.91 12.81
N GLU A 225 9.42 -13.28 13.13
CA GLU A 225 10.43 -13.60 12.10
C GLU A 225 10.11 -14.87 11.34
N THR A 226 9.56 -15.88 12.01
CA THR A 226 9.16 -17.07 11.29
C THR A 226 7.96 -16.81 10.40
N VAL A 227 7.00 -15.98 10.81
CA VAL A 227 5.86 -15.56 9.96
C VAL A 227 6.41 -14.90 8.71
N ALA A 228 7.23 -13.86 8.90
CA ALA A 228 7.79 -13.09 7.80
C ALA A 228 8.56 -14.00 6.84
N LYS A 229 9.36 -14.94 7.36
CA LYS A 229 10.08 -15.92 6.55
C LYS A 229 9.14 -16.86 5.77
N GLN A 230 8.07 -17.35 6.39
CA GLN A 230 7.09 -18.23 5.75
C GLN A 230 6.26 -17.49 4.68
N LEU A 231 5.98 -16.20 4.90
CA LEU A 231 5.29 -15.33 3.95
C LEU A 231 6.21 -14.72 2.88
N GLY A 232 7.52 -14.97 2.95
CA GLY A 232 8.51 -14.35 2.07
C GLY A 232 8.56 -12.82 2.20
N GLN A 233 8.27 -12.29 3.38
CA GLN A 233 8.24 -10.87 3.70
C GLN A 233 9.47 -10.45 4.50
N THR A 234 9.81 -9.16 4.45
CA THR A 234 10.82 -8.57 5.34
C THR A 234 10.12 -7.94 6.54
N ILE A 235 10.55 -8.32 7.74
CA ILE A 235 10.02 -7.76 8.99
C ILE A 235 10.87 -6.59 9.46
N MET A 236 10.22 -5.47 9.79
CA MET A 236 10.82 -4.35 10.51
C MET A 236 10.25 -4.29 11.92
N TRP A 237 11.14 -4.22 12.91
CA TRP A 237 10.77 -4.14 14.32
C TRP A 237 10.66 -2.68 14.75
N ASN A 238 9.45 -2.26 15.08
CA ASN A 238 9.11 -0.89 15.47
C ASN A 238 8.53 -0.85 16.89
N ASN A 239 8.44 0.36 17.44
CA ASN A 239 7.77 0.62 18.72
C ASN A 239 6.31 1.05 18.52
N ALA A 240 5.59 1.26 19.63
CA ALA A 240 4.17 1.62 19.63
C ALA A 240 3.84 2.92 18.86
N ASN A 241 4.80 3.84 18.69
CA ASN A 241 4.57 5.06 17.90
C ASN A 241 4.20 4.72 16.45
N ARG A 242 4.77 3.66 15.88
CA ARG A 242 4.49 3.24 14.52
C ARG A 242 3.05 2.79 14.34
N LEU A 243 2.51 2.06 15.32
CA LEU A 243 1.11 1.63 15.31
C LEU A 243 0.18 2.84 15.46
N ALA A 244 0.52 3.77 16.34
CA ALA A 244 -0.21 5.03 16.54
C ALA A 244 -0.24 5.90 15.27
N GLU A 245 0.88 6.02 14.54
CA GLU A 245 0.96 6.74 13.26
C GLU A 245 -0.02 6.20 12.22
N ILE A 246 -0.13 4.87 12.12
CA ILE A 246 -0.96 4.20 11.12
C ILE A 246 -2.42 4.20 11.51
N THR A 247 -2.72 3.90 12.77
CA THR A 247 -4.10 3.81 13.28
C THR A 247 -4.70 5.18 13.62
N LYS A 248 -3.87 6.23 13.70
CA LYS A 248 -4.21 7.58 14.20
C LYS A 248 -4.76 7.56 15.63
N GLN A 249 -4.38 6.55 16.41
CA GLN A 249 -4.73 6.41 17.83
C GLN A 249 -3.59 6.87 18.73
N PRO A 250 -3.85 7.23 20.00
CA PRO A 250 -2.78 7.57 20.93
C PRO A 250 -1.83 6.39 21.16
N VAL A 251 -0.55 6.70 21.41
CA VAL A 251 0.48 5.70 21.70
C VAL A 251 0.11 4.95 22.98
N SER A 252 -0.05 3.63 22.87
CA SER A 252 -0.27 2.77 24.04
C SER A 252 1.02 2.64 24.85
N ALA A 253 0.92 2.83 26.16
CA ALA A 253 2.01 2.58 27.10
C ALA A 253 2.06 1.10 27.56
N ASP A 254 1.20 0.24 27.01
CA ASP A 254 1.15 -1.17 27.36
C ASP A 254 2.36 -1.92 26.80
N PHE A 255 2.91 -2.83 27.61
CA PHE A 255 4.00 -3.71 27.19
C PHE A 255 3.61 -4.56 25.98
N PHE A 256 2.37 -5.06 25.92
CA PHE A 256 1.93 -5.94 24.82
C PHE A 256 1.72 -5.21 23.49
N ASP A 257 1.58 -3.89 23.53
CA ASP A 257 1.51 -3.04 22.33
C ASP A 257 2.87 -2.42 21.98
N SER A 258 3.87 -2.57 22.86
CA SER A 258 5.15 -1.88 22.76
C SER A 258 6.07 -2.36 21.63
N ILE A 259 5.80 -3.55 21.09
CA ILE A 259 6.59 -4.17 20.01
C ILE A 259 5.69 -4.44 18.82
N VAL A 260 6.03 -3.78 17.74
CA VAL A 260 5.23 -3.75 16.53
C VAL A 260 6.06 -4.36 15.39
N ALA A 261 5.52 -5.38 14.74
CA ALA A 261 6.06 -5.90 13.50
C ALA A 261 5.40 -5.18 12.32
N ASP A 262 6.22 -4.63 11.44
CA ASP A 262 5.80 -4.13 10.12
C ASP A 262 6.29 -5.13 9.08
N LEU A 263 5.34 -5.80 8.41
CA LEU A 263 5.60 -6.86 7.45
C LEU A 263 5.80 -6.35 6.01
N GLY A 264 5.89 -5.03 5.82
CA GLY A 264 6.18 -4.40 4.53
C GLY A 264 5.03 -4.43 3.50
N ASN A 265 3.93 -5.11 3.82
CA ASN A 265 2.71 -5.18 3.01
C ASN A 265 1.62 -4.18 3.46
N GLY A 266 1.93 -3.30 4.43
CA GLY A 266 0.99 -2.39 5.09
C GLY A 266 0.34 -2.97 6.35
N VAL A 267 0.58 -4.25 6.67
CA VAL A 267 0.15 -4.88 7.92
C VAL A 267 1.16 -4.53 9.01
N VAL A 268 0.65 -3.88 10.05
CA VAL A 268 1.42 -3.47 11.23
C VAL A 268 0.73 -4.01 12.47
N THR A 269 1.40 -4.93 13.16
CA THR A 269 0.76 -5.78 14.18
C THR A 269 1.55 -5.78 15.50
N PRO A 270 0.88 -5.59 16.64
CA PRO A 270 1.49 -5.74 17.96
C PRO A 270 1.69 -7.23 18.27
N VAL A 271 2.89 -7.75 18.01
CA VAL A 271 3.16 -9.20 18.07
C VAL A 271 3.02 -9.76 19.49
N LEU A 272 3.34 -8.96 20.51
CA LEU A 272 3.18 -9.39 21.89
C LEU A 272 1.71 -9.53 22.28
N GLY A 273 0.81 -8.68 21.80
CA GLY A 273 -0.63 -8.83 22.01
C GLY A 273 -1.14 -10.21 21.55
N ILE A 274 -0.60 -10.71 20.44
CA ILE A 274 -0.90 -12.07 19.96
C ILE A 274 -0.33 -13.13 20.92
N VAL A 275 0.92 -12.97 21.37
CA VAL A 275 1.51 -13.87 22.38
C VAL A 275 0.62 -13.91 23.63
N GLU A 276 0.11 -12.77 24.10
CA GLU A 276 -0.83 -12.73 25.21
C GLU A 276 -2.08 -13.57 24.94
N GLN A 277 -2.68 -13.41 23.77
CA GLN A 277 -3.85 -14.20 23.36
C GLN A 277 -3.54 -15.70 23.28
N MET A 278 -2.34 -16.10 22.87
CA MET A 278 -1.96 -17.52 22.85
C MET A 278 -1.89 -18.14 24.25
N PHE A 279 -1.49 -17.38 25.27
CA PHE A 279 -1.47 -17.87 26.66
C PHE A 279 -2.85 -17.88 27.33
N THR A 280 -3.82 -17.13 26.81
CA THR A 280 -5.05 -16.77 27.54
C THR A 280 -6.34 -17.13 26.83
N ASN A 281 -6.32 -17.25 25.50
CA ASN A 281 -7.47 -17.56 24.66
C ASN A 281 -7.41 -19.02 24.14
N PRO A 282 -8.33 -19.90 24.59
CA PRO A 282 -8.42 -21.29 24.14
C PRO A 282 -8.63 -21.46 22.63
N ALA A 283 -9.30 -20.50 21.98
CA ALA A 283 -9.57 -20.56 20.54
C ALA A 283 -8.30 -20.29 19.72
N VAL A 284 -7.48 -19.33 20.15
CA VAL A 284 -6.21 -18.96 19.50
C VAL A 284 -5.12 -20.01 19.76
N SER A 285 -5.06 -20.51 21.00
CA SER A 285 -4.10 -21.57 21.36
C SER A 285 -4.36 -22.91 20.66
N SER A 286 -5.58 -23.16 20.15
CA SER A 286 -5.93 -24.38 19.41
C SER A 286 -5.80 -24.25 17.89
N THR A 287 -5.85 -23.03 17.33
CA THR A 287 -5.65 -22.78 15.89
C THR A 287 -4.16 -22.75 15.50
N GLY A 288 -3.28 -22.35 16.41
CA GLY A 288 -1.85 -22.18 16.10
C GLY A 288 -1.56 -20.84 15.43
N TRP A 289 -0.35 -20.32 15.67
CA TRP A 289 0.08 -18.97 15.29
C TRP A 289 -0.03 -18.67 13.77
N LEU A 290 0.30 -19.63 12.91
CA LEU A 290 0.30 -19.49 11.44
C LEU A 290 -1.12 -19.30 10.91
N ASP A 291 -2.05 -20.12 11.39
CA ASP A 291 -3.43 -20.08 10.93
C ASP A 291 -4.17 -18.89 11.54
N TYR A 292 -3.88 -18.50 12.78
CA TYR A 292 -4.41 -17.27 13.38
C TYR A 292 -3.99 -16.01 12.61
N LEU A 293 -2.71 -15.88 12.26
CA LEU A 293 -2.23 -14.71 11.49
C LEU A 293 -2.70 -14.71 10.04
N ARG A 294 -2.78 -15.87 9.39
CA ARG A 294 -3.44 -16.00 8.07
C ARG A 294 -4.92 -15.60 8.15
N HIS A 295 -5.59 -15.93 9.25
CA HIS A 295 -6.98 -15.59 9.52
C HIS A 295 -7.17 -14.08 9.87
N GLU A 296 -6.21 -13.44 10.52
CA GLU A 296 -6.22 -11.98 10.76
C GLU A 296 -5.83 -11.19 9.49
N GLU A 297 -4.89 -11.64 8.66
CA GLU A 297 -4.65 -11.03 7.34
C GLU A 297 -5.89 -11.10 6.45
N THR A 298 -6.68 -12.17 6.56
CA THR A 298 -7.98 -12.27 5.87
C THR A 298 -9.05 -11.41 6.54
N GLN A 299 -9.11 -11.32 7.88
CA GLN A 299 -10.11 -10.48 8.56
C GLN A 299 -9.83 -8.98 8.47
N VAL A 300 -8.58 -8.51 8.51
CA VAL A 300 -8.23 -7.09 8.31
C VAL A 300 -8.50 -6.67 6.85
N ALA A 301 -8.36 -7.59 5.90
CA ALA A 301 -8.77 -7.39 4.50
C ALA A 301 -10.30 -7.54 4.25
N GLU A 302 -11.05 -8.13 5.20
CA GLU A 302 -12.50 -8.34 5.10
C GLU A 302 -13.34 -7.31 5.91
N HIS A 303 -12.77 -6.64 6.92
CA HIS A 303 -13.52 -5.71 7.80
C HIS A 303 -13.43 -4.23 7.43
N GLN A 304 -12.62 -3.85 6.44
CA GLN A 304 -12.78 -2.58 5.76
C GLN A 304 -13.18 -2.86 4.32
N PRO A 305 -14.40 -2.49 3.87
CA PRO A 305 -14.67 -2.47 2.44
C PRO A 305 -13.62 -1.58 1.79
N ASP A 306 -12.78 -2.17 0.95
CA ASP A 306 -11.85 -1.42 0.11
C ASP A 306 -12.70 -0.60 -0.88
N HIS A 307 -13.02 0.63 -0.48
CA HIS A 307 -13.71 1.61 -1.32
C HIS A 307 -12.80 2.18 -2.41
N THR A 308 -11.56 1.68 -2.54
CA THR A 308 -10.67 2.08 -3.63
C THR A 308 -11.28 1.66 -4.96
N ASP A 309 -11.71 2.64 -5.75
CA ASP A 309 -12.10 2.40 -7.13
C ASP A 309 -10.84 2.09 -7.95
N ILE A 310 -10.55 0.79 -8.13
CA ILE A 310 -9.40 0.31 -8.90
C ILE A 310 -9.44 0.84 -10.34
N ASN A 311 -10.62 1.15 -10.90
CA ASN A 311 -10.71 1.74 -12.23
C ASN A 311 -10.16 3.17 -12.24
N GLN A 312 -10.38 3.96 -11.18
CA GLN A 312 -9.74 5.27 -11.04
C GLN A 312 -8.23 5.14 -10.82
N VAL A 313 -7.78 4.19 -10.01
CA VAL A 313 -6.34 3.93 -9.79
C VAL A 313 -5.64 3.56 -11.10
N ALA A 314 -6.21 2.62 -11.87
CA ALA A 314 -5.68 2.18 -13.15
C ALA A 314 -5.57 3.34 -14.15
N ARG A 315 -6.57 4.21 -14.16
CA ARG A 315 -6.60 5.41 -14.99
C ARG A 315 -5.52 6.40 -14.57
N ARG A 316 -5.45 6.77 -13.29
CA ARG A 316 -4.41 7.67 -12.74
C ARG A 316 -3.01 7.17 -13.05
N ALA A 317 -2.75 5.88 -12.85
CA ALA A 317 -1.44 5.29 -13.07
C ALA A 317 -1.00 5.42 -14.53
N VAL A 318 -1.81 4.91 -15.46
CA VAL A 318 -1.43 4.86 -16.88
C VAL A 318 -1.56 6.22 -17.56
N ASP A 319 -2.67 6.94 -17.38
CA ASP A 319 -2.86 8.25 -18.02
C ASP A 319 -1.90 9.28 -17.41
N GLY A 320 -1.70 9.26 -16.09
CA GLY A 320 -0.76 10.14 -15.40
C GLY A 320 0.67 9.91 -15.86
N PHE A 321 1.07 8.65 -16.05
CA PHE A 321 2.40 8.32 -16.57
C PHE A 321 2.59 8.78 -18.02
N VAL A 322 1.62 8.52 -18.90
CA VAL A 322 1.68 8.91 -20.32
C VAL A 322 1.71 10.44 -20.49
N ARG A 323 1.01 11.19 -19.63
CA ARG A 323 0.91 12.65 -19.71
C ARG A 323 2.02 13.39 -18.94
N GLY A 324 2.66 12.73 -17.98
CA GLY A 324 3.52 13.39 -17.00
C GLY A 324 2.77 14.21 -15.94
N ALA A 325 1.44 14.14 -15.90
CA ALA A 325 0.58 14.80 -14.92
C ALA A 325 -0.70 14.00 -14.70
N SER A 326 -1.15 13.87 -13.45
CA SER A 326 -2.39 13.13 -13.15
C SER A 326 -3.62 13.86 -13.68
N PRO A 327 -4.65 13.16 -14.21
CA PRO A 327 -5.88 13.77 -14.73
C PRO A 327 -6.64 14.66 -13.73
N ASP A 328 -6.41 14.48 -12.43
CA ASP A 328 -7.05 15.19 -11.32
C ASP A 328 -6.08 16.12 -10.56
N GLY A 329 -4.89 16.38 -11.11
CA GLY A 329 -3.88 17.24 -10.49
C GLY A 329 -3.09 16.60 -9.34
N CYS A 330 -3.32 15.32 -9.02
CA CYS A 330 -2.50 14.61 -8.05
C CYS A 330 -1.04 14.41 -8.53
N PRO A 331 -0.05 14.35 -7.62
CA PRO A 331 1.32 14.00 -7.98
C PRO A 331 1.39 12.59 -8.57
N THR A 332 2.01 12.45 -9.74
CA THR A 332 2.26 11.12 -10.33
C THR A 332 3.32 10.39 -9.49
N PRO A 333 3.06 9.14 -9.06
CA PRO A 333 4.01 8.40 -8.25
C PRO A 333 5.29 8.11 -9.05
N TYR A 334 6.44 8.03 -8.35
CA TYR A 334 7.70 7.66 -8.99
C TYR A 334 7.67 6.18 -9.42
N VAL A 335 8.07 5.90 -10.66
CA VAL A 335 8.01 4.57 -11.30
C VAL A 335 9.41 4.13 -11.70
N ALA A 336 9.78 2.88 -11.38
CA ALA A 336 11.03 2.29 -11.84
C ALA A 336 11.02 2.08 -13.37
N TYR A 337 12.18 2.18 -14.03
CA TYR A 337 12.29 2.03 -15.50
C TYR A 337 11.43 3.03 -16.28
N ALA A 338 11.23 4.23 -15.74
CA ALA A 338 10.37 5.24 -16.35
C ALA A 338 10.83 5.66 -17.75
N ASP A 339 12.14 5.76 -17.98
CA ASP A 339 12.67 6.13 -19.30
C ASP A 339 12.44 5.02 -20.33
N ASP A 340 12.69 3.75 -19.97
CA ASP A 340 12.38 2.60 -20.84
C ASP A 340 10.89 2.52 -21.17
N LEU A 341 10.02 2.79 -20.20
CA LEU A 341 8.55 2.81 -20.39
C LEU A 341 8.10 3.96 -21.30
N ARG A 342 8.77 5.11 -21.27
CA ARG A 342 8.50 6.22 -22.21
C ARG A 342 8.94 5.84 -23.63
N ASP A 343 10.08 5.18 -23.78
CA ASP A 343 10.60 4.72 -25.07
C ASP A 343 9.75 3.59 -25.70
N ILE A 344 9.08 2.79 -24.87
CA ILE A 344 8.09 1.82 -25.35
C ILE A 344 6.99 2.53 -26.14
N GLY A 345 6.50 3.68 -25.64
CA GLY A 345 5.33 4.38 -26.16
C GLY A 345 4.06 3.59 -25.84
N LEU A 346 3.44 3.90 -24.69
CA LEU A 346 2.24 3.21 -24.18
C LEU A 346 0.97 3.61 -24.95
N ASP A 347 0.87 3.21 -26.22
CA ASP A 347 -0.13 3.65 -27.19
C ASP A 347 -1.26 2.64 -27.48
N TYR A 348 -1.35 1.57 -26.69
CA TYR A 348 -2.34 0.50 -26.77
C TYR A 348 -2.29 -0.37 -28.04
N ASN A 349 -1.17 -0.37 -28.78
CA ASN A 349 -1.01 -1.28 -29.92
C ASN A 349 -0.24 -2.57 -29.54
N GLN A 350 -0.25 -3.55 -30.45
CA GLN A 350 0.49 -4.80 -30.26
C GLN A 350 2.00 -4.56 -30.09
N HIS A 351 2.58 -3.63 -30.86
CA HIS A 351 4.02 -3.37 -30.85
C HIS A 351 4.52 -2.84 -29.50
N SER A 352 3.70 -2.06 -28.79
CA SER A 352 4.00 -1.59 -27.44
C SER A 352 4.08 -2.75 -26.44
N LEU A 353 3.24 -3.79 -26.59
CA LEU A 353 3.33 -5.02 -25.79
C LEU A 353 4.58 -5.83 -26.12
N GLU A 354 4.98 -5.88 -27.40
CA GLU A 354 6.21 -6.56 -27.81
C GLU A 354 7.45 -5.90 -27.19
N LYS A 355 7.48 -4.56 -27.12
CA LYS A 355 8.55 -3.83 -26.44
C LYS A 355 8.47 -4.00 -24.91
N LEU A 356 7.27 -4.04 -24.32
CA LEU A 356 7.09 -4.35 -22.90
C LEU A 356 7.61 -5.75 -22.55
N ASP A 357 7.30 -6.76 -23.38
CA ASP A 357 7.82 -8.12 -23.22
C ASP A 357 9.36 -8.15 -23.24
N LYS A 358 10.01 -7.33 -24.08
CA LYS A 358 11.47 -7.17 -24.09
C LYS A 358 11.98 -6.58 -22.78
N LEU A 359 11.37 -5.51 -22.27
CA LEU A 359 11.75 -4.89 -21.00
C LEU A 359 11.61 -5.89 -19.83
N LEU A 360 10.48 -6.58 -19.74
CA LEU A 360 10.27 -7.61 -18.71
C LEU A 360 11.29 -8.75 -18.82
N ASN A 361 11.69 -9.12 -20.03
CA ASN A 361 12.74 -10.10 -20.24
C ASN A 361 14.13 -9.59 -19.81
N ILE A 362 14.46 -8.32 -20.06
CA ILE A 362 15.70 -7.70 -19.56
C ILE A 362 15.74 -7.75 -18.03
N ILE A 363 14.65 -7.33 -17.38
CA ILE A 363 14.53 -7.37 -15.91
C ILE A 363 14.68 -8.81 -15.41
N ARG A 364 14.01 -9.78 -16.05
CA ARG A 364 14.16 -11.21 -15.73
C ARG A 364 15.63 -11.65 -15.80
N THR A 365 16.37 -11.24 -16.83
CA THR A 365 17.78 -11.65 -16.98
C THR A 365 18.69 -11.11 -15.87
N SER A 366 18.33 -9.98 -15.24
CA SER A 366 19.04 -9.48 -14.05
C SER A 366 18.74 -10.25 -12.76
N GLN A 367 17.82 -11.22 -12.80
CA GLN A 367 17.41 -12.07 -11.66
C GLN A 367 17.12 -11.28 -10.37
N PRO A 368 16.21 -10.28 -10.40
CA PRO A 368 15.86 -9.55 -9.21
C PRO A 368 15.18 -10.47 -8.19
N GLU A 369 15.54 -10.32 -6.93
CA GLU A 369 14.85 -10.99 -5.82
C GLU A 369 13.44 -10.39 -5.67
N PHE A 370 12.41 -11.25 -5.71
CA PHE A 370 11.01 -10.82 -5.78
C PHE A 370 10.59 -9.97 -4.59
N THR A 371 10.93 -10.39 -3.36
CA THR A 371 10.50 -9.71 -2.14
C THR A 371 11.03 -8.28 -2.09
N ARG A 372 12.32 -8.08 -2.36
CA ARG A 372 12.94 -6.76 -2.42
C ARG A 372 12.37 -5.91 -3.55
N PHE A 373 12.09 -6.51 -4.69
CA PHE A 373 11.51 -5.80 -5.84
C PHE A 373 10.06 -5.38 -5.58
N ALA A 374 9.23 -6.23 -4.98
CA ALA A 374 7.83 -5.93 -4.68
C ALA A 374 7.66 -4.98 -3.47
N ALA A 375 8.64 -4.93 -2.55
CA ALA A 375 8.60 -4.07 -1.36
C ALA A 375 9.01 -2.61 -1.64
N ALA A 376 9.81 -2.35 -2.67
CA ALA A 376 10.21 -0.99 -3.01
C ALA A 376 9.08 -0.24 -3.74
N PRO A 377 8.66 0.97 -3.29
CA PRO A 377 7.49 1.66 -3.84
C PRO A 377 7.55 1.90 -5.36
N HIS A 378 8.72 2.24 -5.88
CA HIS A 378 8.90 2.58 -7.30
C HIS A 378 8.81 1.37 -8.23
N THR A 379 9.32 0.23 -7.80
CA THR A 379 9.21 -1.05 -8.52
C THR A 379 7.83 -1.67 -8.36
N GLN A 380 7.16 -1.46 -7.22
CA GLN A 380 5.75 -1.81 -7.05
C GLN A 380 4.86 -1.00 -8.02
N ASN A 381 5.06 0.32 -8.09
CA ASN A 381 4.36 1.19 -9.05
C ASN A 381 4.59 0.76 -10.50
N PHE A 382 5.82 0.32 -10.83
CA PHE A 382 6.13 -0.27 -12.14
C PHE A 382 5.29 -1.51 -12.44
N LEU A 383 5.18 -2.46 -11.50
CA LEU A 383 4.37 -3.67 -11.69
C LEU A 383 2.90 -3.32 -11.91
N HIS A 384 2.34 -2.40 -11.12
CA HIS A 384 0.96 -1.95 -11.28
C HIS A 384 0.73 -1.24 -12.62
N LEU A 385 1.63 -0.34 -13.01
CA LEU A 385 1.54 0.37 -14.28
C LEU A 385 1.52 -0.61 -15.46
N CYS A 386 2.45 -1.56 -15.49
CA CYS A 386 2.53 -2.59 -16.53
C CYS A 386 1.26 -3.47 -16.54
N ALA A 387 0.74 -3.84 -15.37
CA ALA A 387 -0.44 -4.67 -15.23
C ALA A 387 -1.71 -3.95 -15.74
N PHE A 388 -1.90 -2.70 -15.34
CA PHE A 388 -3.00 -1.87 -15.85
C PHE A 388 -2.88 -1.64 -17.35
N TYR A 389 -1.67 -1.31 -17.82
CA TYR A 389 -1.42 -1.07 -19.24
C TYR A 389 -1.72 -2.31 -20.09
N TRP A 390 -1.27 -3.49 -19.66
CA TRP A 390 -1.55 -4.75 -20.35
C TRP A 390 -3.05 -5.00 -20.46
N ALA A 391 -3.80 -4.91 -19.35
CA ALA A 391 -5.24 -5.19 -19.36
C ALA A 391 -6.01 -4.22 -20.26
N ARG A 392 -5.65 -2.92 -20.24
CA ARG A 392 -6.21 -1.90 -21.13
C ARG A 392 -5.91 -2.20 -22.60
N THR A 393 -4.68 -2.60 -22.89
CA THR A 393 -4.25 -2.93 -24.26
C THR A 393 -4.92 -4.22 -24.76
N ALA A 394 -5.01 -5.25 -23.93
CA ALA A 394 -5.69 -6.51 -24.27
C ALA A 394 -7.17 -6.29 -24.54
N ALA A 395 -7.86 -5.47 -23.72
CA ALA A 395 -9.26 -5.11 -23.97
C ALA A 395 -9.41 -4.30 -25.26
N HIS A 396 -8.48 -3.38 -25.55
CA HIS A 396 -8.50 -2.57 -26.77
C HIS A 396 -8.33 -3.43 -28.03
N LEU A 397 -7.28 -4.26 -28.08
CA LEU A 397 -7.00 -5.14 -29.21
C LEU A 397 -8.11 -6.16 -29.48
N SER A 398 -8.79 -6.61 -28.42
CA SER A 398 -9.89 -7.59 -28.51
C SER A 398 -11.28 -6.97 -28.67
N ASN A 399 -11.41 -5.63 -28.79
CA ASN A 399 -12.70 -4.93 -28.89
C ASN A 399 -13.66 -5.25 -27.73
N ASN A 400 -13.14 -5.35 -26.51
CA ASN A 400 -13.91 -5.64 -25.31
C ASN A 400 -14.03 -4.43 -24.39
N SER A 401 -15.09 -4.43 -23.56
CA SER A 401 -15.10 -3.59 -22.36
C SER A 401 -14.08 -4.11 -21.34
N LEU A 402 -13.66 -3.22 -20.44
CA LEU A 402 -12.76 -3.54 -19.34
C LEU A 402 -13.33 -2.99 -18.04
N LYS A 403 -13.51 -3.88 -17.06
CA LYS A 403 -13.76 -3.48 -15.67
C LYS A 403 -12.67 -4.08 -14.79
N PHE A 404 -11.97 -3.23 -14.04
CA PHE A 404 -11.15 -3.72 -12.93
C PHE A 404 -12.05 -4.01 -11.74
N LEU A 405 -11.86 -5.19 -11.17
CA LEU A 405 -12.52 -5.68 -9.98
C LEU A 405 -11.53 -5.61 -8.83
N ASN A 406 -11.92 -5.05 -7.69
CA ASN A 406 -11.13 -5.22 -6.47
C ASN A 406 -11.15 -6.69 -6.01
N TYR A 407 -10.32 -7.05 -5.03
CA TYR A 407 -10.22 -8.42 -4.54
C TYR A 407 -11.59 -9.01 -4.13
N GLN A 408 -12.42 -8.23 -3.42
CA GLN A 408 -13.73 -8.68 -2.95
C GLN A 408 -14.71 -8.93 -4.12
N GLU A 409 -14.72 -8.04 -5.11
CA GLU A 409 -15.49 -8.22 -6.35
C GLU A 409 -14.98 -9.44 -7.14
N ALA A 410 -13.66 -9.63 -7.26
CA ALA A 410 -13.07 -10.79 -7.95
C ALA A 410 -13.42 -12.12 -7.25
N LYS A 411 -13.49 -12.14 -5.92
CA LYS A 411 -13.92 -13.30 -5.11
C LYS A 411 -15.36 -13.74 -5.41
N GLN A 412 -16.23 -12.82 -5.85
CA GLN A 412 -17.60 -13.17 -6.30
C GLN A 412 -17.59 -14.02 -7.57
N PHE A 413 -16.58 -13.84 -8.44
CA PHE A 413 -16.40 -14.64 -9.66
C PHE A 413 -15.60 -15.91 -9.39
N GLN A 414 -14.65 -15.87 -8.46
CA GLN A 414 -13.82 -17.01 -8.06
C GLN A 414 -13.76 -17.14 -6.53
N PRO A 415 -14.65 -17.93 -5.89
CA PRO A 415 -14.76 -18.00 -4.42
C PRO A 415 -13.50 -18.49 -3.70
N ALA A 416 -12.69 -19.33 -4.34
CA ALA A 416 -11.45 -19.88 -3.79
C ALA A 416 -10.20 -19.05 -4.15
N LEU A 417 -10.36 -17.73 -4.32
CA LEU A 417 -9.26 -16.83 -4.67
C LEU A 417 -8.30 -16.63 -3.47
N PRO A 418 -6.98 -16.85 -3.63
CA PRO A 418 -6.01 -16.57 -2.57
C PRO A 418 -5.86 -15.07 -2.31
N ASN A 419 -5.79 -14.66 -1.03
CA ASN A 419 -5.52 -13.27 -0.65
C ASN A 419 -4.02 -12.95 -0.74
N GLU A 420 -3.50 -12.89 -1.96
CA GLU A 420 -2.08 -12.67 -2.23
C GLU A 420 -1.87 -11.40 -3.06
N PHE A 421 -0.63 -10.88 -3.06
CA PHE A 421 -0.24 -9.71 -3.85
C PHE A 421 -0.71 -9.81 -5.31
N PHE A 422 -0.58 -10.99 -5.91
CA PHE A 422 -0.93 -11.27 -7.31
C PHE A 422 -2.42 -11.14 -7.64
N HIS A 423 -3.30 -11.29 -6.64
CA HIS A 423 -4.75 -11.32 -6.79
C HIS A 423 -5.46 -10.07 -6.24
N ARG A 424 -4.70 -9.01 -5.90
CA ARG A 424 -5.25 -7.77 -5.33
C ARG A 424 -6.36 -7.14 -6.18
N TYR A 425 -6.31 -7.31 -7.50
CA TYR A 425 -7.37 -6.92 -8.41
C TYR A 425 -7.42 -7.85 -9.62
N GLY A 426 -8.62 -8.02 -10.17
CA GLY A 426 -8.88 -8.73 -11.41
C GLY A 426 -9.24 -7.77 -12.54
N ALA A 427 -9.01 -8.18 -13.79
CA ALA A 427 -9.51 -7.51 -14.99
C ALA A 427 -10.58 -8.39 -15.63
N LEU A 428 -11.82 -7.88 -15.69
CA LEU A 428 -12.91 -8.51 -16.42
C LEU A 428 -12.89 -8.00 -17.86
N ILE A 429 -12.49 -8.86 -18.80
CA ILE A 429 -12.38 -8.58 -20.23
C ILE A 429 -13.26 -9.57 -20.98
N GLY A 430 -14.26 -9.08 -21.71
CA GLY A 430 -15.16 -9.96 -22.47
C GLY A 430 -15.89 -11.02 -21.61
N GLY A 431 -16.19 -10.67 -20.35
CA GLY A 431 -16.82 -11.58 -19.39
C GLY A 431 -15.88 -12.66 -18.80
N LYS A 432 -14.58 -12.60 -19.09
CA LYS A 432 -13.55 -13.47 -18.50
C LYS A 432 -12.69 -12.71 -17.52
N LEU A 433 -12.42 -13.35 -16.38
CA LEU A 433 -11.58 -12.79 -15.32
C LEU A 433 -10.12 -13.14 -15.58
N PHE A 434 -9.27 -12.13 -15.58
CA PHE A 434 -7.81 -12.24 -15.65
C PHE A 434 -7.18 -11.58 -14.43
N PHE A 435 -5.95 -11.97 -14.07
CA PHE A 435 -5.17 -11.36 -12.99
C PHE A 435 -3.92 -10.68 -13.56
N PRO A 436 -4.01 -9.39 -13.96
CA PRO A 436 -2.92 -8.68 -14.64
C PRO A 436 -1.62 -8.64 -13.83
N LEU A 437 -1.73 -8.49 -12.51
CA LEU A 437 -0.56 -8.40 -11.64
C LEU A 437 0.17 -9.74 -11.56
N GLN A 438 -0.56 -10.84 -11.43
CA GLN A 438 -0.02 -12.20 -11.54
C GLN A 438 0.69 -12.41 -12.88
N LEU A 439 0.11 -11.93 -13.98
CA LEU A 439 0.70 -12.07 -15.30
C LEU A 439 2.05 -11.35 -15.43
N ILE A 440 2.11 -10.09 -15.00
CA ILE A 440 3.35 -9.30 -15.09
C ILE A 440 4.44 -9.88 -14.18
N THR A 441 4.09 -10.29 -12.96
CA THR A 441 5.06 -10.91 -12.05
C THR A 441 5.54 -12.26 -12.59
N ALA A 442 4.66 -13.06 -13.18
CA ALA A 442 5.02 -14.33 -13.80
C ALA A 442 6.08 -14.17 -14.91
N GLN A 443 6.01 -13.10 -15.73
CA GLN A 443 7.03 -12.85 -16.75
C GLN A 443 8.44 -12.73 -16.16
N ILE A 444 8.57 -12.12 -14.99
CA ILE A 444 9.86 -11.86 -14.35
C ILE A 444 10.33 -13.07 -13.54
N TRP A 445 9.45 -13.71 -12.77
CA TRP A 445 9.87 -14.68 -11.73
C TRP A 445 9.43 -16.13 -11.96
N GLN A 446 8.43 -16.41 -12.81
CA GLN A 446 7.96 -17.79 -12.99
C GLN A 446 8.92 -18.59 -13.87
N HIS A 447 9.21 -19.83 -13.48
CA HIS A 447 9.98 -20.80 -14.27
C HIS A 447 9.17 -22.10 -14.44
N PRO A 448 9.02 -22.65 -15.67
CA PRO A 448 9.48 -22.11 -16.95
C PRO A 448 8.80 -20.79 -17.32
N LYS A 449 9.36 -20.07 -18.31
CA LYS A 449 8.82 -18.77 -18.74
C LYS A 449 7.37 -18.95 -19.22
N PRO A 450 6.40 -18.19 -18.71
CA PRO A 450 5.01 -18.25 -19.15
C PRO A 450 4.84 -17.65 -20.55
N GLN A 451 3.63 -17.80 -21.11
CA GLN A 451 3.16 -17.08 -22.29
C GLN A 451 3.35 -15.57 -22.11
N THR A 452 3.81 -14.84 -23.14
CA THR A 452 4.12 -13.41 -23.01
C THR A 452 2.87 -12.52 -22.95
N CYS A 453 3.05 -11.24 -22.61
CA CYS A 453 1.94 -10.27 -22.57
C CYS A 453 1.28 -10.12 -23.95
N THR A 454 2.09 -10.07 -25.00
CA THR A 454 1.64 -9.99 -26.40
C THR A 454 0.88 -11.25 -26.81
N GLU A 455 1.44 -12.43 -26.53
CA GLU A 455 0.82 -13.71 -26.89
C GLU A 455 -0.55 -13.89 -26.24
N LEU A 456 -0.69 -13.55 -24.95
CA LEU A 456 -1.98 -13.66 -24.27
C LEU A 456 -2.98 -12.62 -24.78
N ALA A 457 -2.55 -11.38 -25.07
CA ALA A 457 -3.43 -10.37 -25.64
C ALA A 457 -3.97 -10.80 -27.03
N LEU A 458 -3.13 -11.41 -27.85
CA LEU A 458 -3.53 -11.99 -29.15
C LEU A 458 -4.47 -13.18 -28.97
N GLU A 459 -4.24 -14.03 -27.97
CA GLU A 459 -5.15 -15.12 -27.65
C GLU A 459 -6.53 -14.59 -27.25
N ILE A 460 -6.60 -13.55 -26.41
CA ILE A 460 -7.87 -12.91 -26.03
C ILE A 460 -8.55 -12.33 -27.26
N GLN A 461 -7.80 -11.65 -28.14
CA GLN A 461 -8.33 -11.12 -29.40
C GLN A 461 -8.88 -12.22 -30.33
N GLN A 462 -8.28 -13.40 -30.34
CA GLN A 462 -8.72 -14.51 -31.18
C GLN A 462 -9.91 -15.29 -30.59
N LYS A 463 -9.85 -15.60 -29.29
CA LYS A 463 -10.81 -16.49 -28.62
C LYS A 463 -11.99 -15.77 -27.98
N TYR A 464 -11.80 -14.52 -27.57
CA TYR A 464 -12.78 -13.75 -26.80
C TYR A 464 -13.02 -12.38 -27.42
N ARG A 465 -12.99 -12.28 -28.76
CA ARG A 465 -13.21 -11.01 -29.46
C ARG A 465 -14.60 -10.45 -29.11
N GLY A 466 -14.62 -9.21 -28.64
CA GLY A 466 -15.84 -8.45 -28.44
C GLY A 466 -16.26 -7.65 -29.67
N SER A 467 -17.28 -6.84 -29.47
CA SER A 467 -17.97 -6.06 -30.50
C SER A 467 -17.99 -4.56 -30.20
N LEU A 468 -17.23 -4.14 -29.19
CA LEU A 468 -17.11 -2.72 -28.84
C LEU A 468 -16.37 -2.00 -29.96
N LEU A 469 -17.05 -1.05 -30.60
CA LEU A 469 -16.48 -0.21 -31.64
C LEU A 469 -16.47 1.24 -31.16
N GLN A 470 -15.28 1.84 -31.10
CA GLN A 470 -15.11 3.22 -30.70
C GLN A 470 -14.52 4.03 -31.85
N ILE A 471 -15.25 5.06 -32.30
CA ILE A 471 -14.86 5.86 -33.48
C ILE A 471 -14.95 7.35 -33.14
N ALA A 472 -13.88 8.08 -33.44
CA ALA A 472 -13.83 9.53 -33.36
C ALA A 472 -14.62 10.18 -34.51
N PRO A 473 -15.10 11.43 -34.36
CA PRO A 473 -15.80 12.12 -35.44
C PRO A 473 -14.85 12.32 -36.64
N LYS A 474 -15.28 11.93 -37.84
CA LYS A 474 -14.51 12.10 -39.09
C LYS A 474 -15.13 13.22 -39.91
N THR A 475 -14.29 14.10 -40.47
CA THR A 475 -14.73 15.11 -41.46
C THR A 475 -15.02 14.48 -42.81
N GLU A 476 -14.24 13.47 -43.20
CA GLU A 476 -14.40 12.73 -44.45
C GLU A 476 -14.48 11.23 -44.16
N PHE A 477 -15.53 10.56 -44.63
CA PHE A 477 -15.69 9.11 -44.52
C PHE A 477 -16.56 8.56 -45.64
N THR A 478 -16.29 7.31 -46.04
CA THR A 478 -17.08 6.59 -47.04
C THR A 478 -18.39 6.12 -46.41
N ARG A 479 -19.52 6.67 -46.85
CA ARG A 479 -20.84 6.29 -46.34
C ARG A 479 -21.30 4.96 -46.94
N SER A 480 -21.51 3.96 -46.10
CA SER A 480 -22.32 2.80 -46.47
C SER A 480 -23.77 3.22 -46.70
N LYS A 481 -24.48 2.54 -47.60
CA LYS A 481 -25.89 2.86 -47.89
C LYS A 481 -26.79 2.35 -46.76
N LEU A 482 -27.10 3.23 -45.79
CA LEU A 482 -28.08 2.94 -44.73
C LEU A 482 -29.53 3.11 -45.23
N PRO A 483 -30.49 2.32 -44.73
CA PRO A 483 -31.92 2.59 -44.93
C PRO A 483 -32.29 4.02 -44.50
N PHE A 484 -33.25 4.64 -45.19
CA PHE A 484 -33.65 6.01 -44.91
C PHE A 484 -34.19 6.18 -43.48
N GLU A 485 -34.95 5.19 -43.02
CA GLU A 485 -35.53 5.14 -41.67
C GLU A 485 -34.45 5.12 -40.59
N TRP A 486 -33.34 4.41 -40.85
CA TRP A 486 -32.19 4.38 -39.95
C TRP A 486 -31.49 5.72 -39.90
N GLN A 487 -31.28 6.36 -41.05
CA GLN A 487 -30.61 7.68 -41.11
C GLN A 487 -31.38 8.73 -40.31
N LEU A 488 -32.71 8.78 -40.46
CA LEU A 488 -33.56 9.71 -39.73
C LEU A 488 -33.48 9.47 -38.21
N ALA A 489 -33.63 8.21 -37.80
CA ALA A 489 -33.60 7.83 -36.39
C ALA A 489 -32.23 8.09 -35.74
N LEU A 490 -31.13 7.79 -36.45
CA LEU A 490 -29.76 8.02 -35.98
C LEU A 490 -29.47 9.51 -35.82
N LYS A 491 -29.93 10.35 -36.75
CA LYS A 491 -29.80 11.80 -36.61
C LYS A 491 -30.59 12.32 -35.40
N ALA A 492 -31.84 11.89 -35.24
CA ALA A 492 -32.65 12.29 -34.09
C ALA A 492 -32.02 11.85 -32.75
N ALA A 493 -31.53 10.61 -32.69
CA ALA A 493 -30.81 10.08 -31.54
C ALA A 493 -29.53 10.88 -31.22
N GLY A 494 -28.73 11.20 -32.24
CA GLY A 494 -27.53 12.04 -32.11
C GLY A 494 -27.85 13.45 -31.61
N PHE A 495 -28.91 14.08 -32.14
CA PHE A 495 -29.39 15.37 -31.67
C PHE A 495 -29.76 15.32 -30.18
N GLY A 496 -30.55 14.31 -29.78
CA GLY A 496 -30.95 14.12 -28.39
C GLY A 496 -29.75 13.88 -27.46
N ALA A 497 -28.74 13.13 -27.91
CA ALA A 497 -27.52 12.90 -27.14
C ALA A 497 -26.70 14.18 -26.95
N ALA A 498 -26.56 15.02 -28.00
CA ALA A 498 -25.90 16.31 -27.90
C ALA A 498 -26.64 17.27 -26.96
N TRP A 499 -27.98 17.28 -27.01
CA TRP A 499 -28.81 18.02 -26.09
C TRP A 499 -28.64 17.54 -24.64
N ALA A 500 -28.63 16.23 -24.39
CA ALA A 500 -28.46 15.66 -23.06
C ALA A 500 -27.09 15.99 -22.45
N LEU A 501 -26.02 15.88 -23.23
CA LEU A 501 -24.68 16.31 -22.82
C LEU A 501 -24.62 17.82 -22.54
N TRP A 502 -25.31 18.63 -23.33
CA TRP A 502 -25.42 20.07 -23.08
C TRP A 502 -26.19 20.35 -21.79
N GLU A 503 -27.32 19.69 -21.54
CA GLU A 503 -28.10 19.86 -20.31
C GLU A 503 -27.27 19.48 -19.07
N LYS A 504 -26.61 18.32 -19.10
CA LYS A 504 -25.71 17.88 -18.03
C LYS A 504 -24.56 18.87 -17.79
N ARG A 505 -24.20 19.68 -18.78
CA ARG A 505 -23.14 20.69 -18.63
C ARG A 505 -23.61 21.92 -17.86
N GLN A 506 -24.90 22.19 -17.90
CA GLN A 506 -25.50 23.36 -17.25
C GLN A 506 -25.95 23.05 -15.81
N GLN A 507 -26.05 21.78 -15.43
CA GLN A 507 -26.61 21.34 -14.15
C GLN A 507 -25.65 20.36 -13.45
N ALA A 508 -25.44 20.55 -12.14
CA ALA A 508 -24.64 19.63 -11.33
C ALA A 508 -25.40 18.33 -10.97
N ASP A 509 -26.74 18.33 -11.09
CA ASP A 509 -27.59 17.22 -10.69
C ASP A 509 -27.58 16.05 -11.71
N LEU A 510 -28.14 14.91 -11.30
CA LEU A 510 -28.32 13.74 -12.17
C LEU A 510 -29.24 14.07 -13.34
N PHE A 511 -28.84 13.65 -14.54
CA PHE A 511 -29.65 13.87 -15.73
C PHE A 511 -30.97 13.11 -15.66
N THR A 512 -32.08 13.79 -15.95
CA THR A 512 -33.41 13.15 -16.00
C THR A 512 -33.52 12.26 -17.25
N PRO A 513 -33.76 10.95 -17.11
CA PRO A 513 -33.92 10.06 -18.26
C PRO A 513 -34.96 10.58 -19.24
N THR A 514 -34.62 10.60 -20.53
CA THR A 514 -35.39 11.29 -21.57
C THR A 514 -35.59 10.41 -22.79
N LEU A 515 -36.80 10.43 -23.34
CA LEU A 515 -37.13 9.80 -24.63
C LEU A 515 -37.05 10.82 -25.76
N VAL A 516 -36.42 10.43 -26.85
CA VAL A 516 -36.35 11.15 -28.11
C VAL A 516 -37.31 10.48 -29.08
N GLN A 517 -38.31 11.22 -29.54
CA GLN A 517 -39.38 10.73 -30.41
C GLN A 517 -39.54 11.64 -31.64
N PRO A 518 -39.99 11.10 -32.78
CA PRO A 518 -40.36 11.90 -33.93
C PRO A 518 -41.61 12.74 -33.63
N ASN A 519 -41.62 14.00 -34.09
CA ASN A 519 -42.81 14.87 -34.08
C ASN A 519 -42.94 15.58 -35.43
N GLY A 520 -43.59 14.93 -36.39
CA GLY A 520 -43.67 15.43 -37.76
C GLY A 520 -42.28 15.54 -38.40
N ALA A 521 -41.89 16.76 -38.79
CA ALA A 521 -40.53 17.05 -39.28
C ALA A 521 -39.52 17.37 -38.17
N GLY A 522 -39.97 17.48 -36.91
CA GLY A 522 -39.15 17.82 -35.75
C GLY A 522 -38.92 16.65 -34.81
N ILE A 523 -38.30 16.97 -33.66
CA ILE A 523 -37.96 16.02 -32.58
C ILE A 523 -38.71 16.45 -31.32
N ASN A 524 -39.33 15.50 -30.63
CA ASN A 524 -39.89 15.67 -29.29
C ASN A 524 -38.94 15.06 -28.25
N LEU A 525 -38.70 15.78 -27.16
CA LEU A 525 -37.88 15.36 -26.02
C LEU A 525 -38.79 15.21 -24.80
N LEU A 526 -39.12 13.96 -24.45
CA LEU A 526 -40.00 13.64 -23.33
C LEU A 526 -39.18 13.24 -22.10
N LYS A 527 -39.06 14.17 -21.14
CA LYS A 527 -38.41 13.91 -19.85
C LYS A 527 -39.30 13.05 -18.96
N LEU A 528 -38.74 11.98 -18.39
CA LEU A 528 -39.45 11.07 -17.50
C LEU A 528 -39.31 11.55 -16.05
N ASN A 529 -40.12 12.54 -15.68
CA ASN A 529 -40.20 13.04 -14.31
C ASN A 529 -41.05 12.08 -13.46
N THR A 530 -40.41 11.12 -12.80
CA THR A 530 -41.03 10.20 -11.83
C THR A 530 -40.53 10.50 -10.42
N ASP A 531 -41.11 9.84 -9.41
CA ASP A 531 -40.73 10.03 -8.00
C ASP A 531 -39.32 9.52 -7.69
N SER A 532 -38.78 8.62 -8.53
CA SER A 532 -37.38 8.17 -8.46
C SER A 532 -36.73 7.93 -9.82
N ILE A 533 -35.39 8.02 -9.90
CA ILE A 533 -34.63 7.71 -11.12
C ILE A 533 -34.80 6.24 -11.55
N ALA A 534 -34.92 5.32 -10.59
CA ALA A 534 -35.12 3.90 -10.87
C ALA A 534 -36.43 3.65 -11.63
N GLU A 535 -37.51 4.34 -11.24
CA GLU A 535 -38.80 4.29 -11.94
C GLU A 535 -38.72 4.93 -13.33
N ALA A 536 -38.04 6.07 -13.47
CA ALA A 536 -37.82 6.71 -14.78
C ALA A 536 -37.07 5.75 -15.73
N MET A 537 -36.04 5.07 -15.23
CA MET A 537 -35.26 4.09 -15.96
C MET A 537 -36.10 2.89 -16.41
N GLN A 538 -36.91 2.33 -15.51
CA GLN A 538 -37.80 1.20 -15.82
C GLN A 538 -38.86 1.63 -16.84
N SER A 539 -39.50 2.77 -16.62
CA SER A 539 -40.53 3.32 -17.51
C SER A 539 -39.98 3.59 -18.91
N GLY A 540 -38.82 4.24 -19.02
CA GLY A 540 -38.19 4.52 -20.31
C GLY A 540 -37.85 3.26 -21.11
N ARG A 541 -37.29 2.24 -20.45
CA ARG A 541 -37.04 0.94 -21.08
C ARG A 541 -38.32 0.22 -21.49
N GLU A 542 -39.38 0.31 -20.68
CA GLU A 542 -40.68 -0.27 -21.03
C GLU A 542 -41.32 0.44 -22.22
N MET A 543 -41.27 1.78 -22.28
CA MET A 543 -41.76 2.56 -23.41
C MET A 543 -40.99 2.21 -24.69
N LEU A 544 -39.67 2.12 -24.62
CA LEU A 544 -38.82 1.70 -25.75
C LEU A 544 -39.14 0.26 -26.19
N LYS A 545 -39.42 -0.66 -25.27
CA LYS A 545 -39.71 -2.05 -25.60
C LYS A 545 -41.13 -2.24 -26.16
N LYS A 546 -42.13 -1.62 -25.55
CA LYS A 546 -43.56 -1.81 -25.88
C LYS A 546 -44.04 -0.91 -27.01
N ASN A 547 -43.38 0.24 -27.23
CA ASN A 547 -43.77 1.27 -28.19
C ASN A 547 -45.29 1.59 -28.14
N PRO A 548 -45.83 2.01 -26.98
CA PRO A 548 -47.27 2.22 -26.81
C PRO A 548 -47.84 3.27 -27.77
N GLU A 549 -47.04 4.27 -28.13
CA GLU A 549 -47.40 5.37 -29.02
C GLU A 549 -47.24 5.02 -30.51
N ARG A 550 -46.74 3.81 -30.83
CA ARG A 550 -46.53 3.31 -32.20
C ARG A 550 -45.71 4.27 -33.07
N VAL A 551 -44.71 4.92 -32.48
CA VAL A 551 -43.80 5.82 -33.20
C VAL A 551 -42.90 5.05 -34.15
N GLN A 552 -42.38 5.73 -35.18
CA GLN A 552 -41.55 5.11 -36.21
C GLN A 552 -40.19 4.64 -35.66
N HIS A 553 -39.62 5.44 -34.77
CA HIS A 553 -38.39 5.21 -34.06
C HIS A 553 -38.45 5.91 -32.71
N GLN A 554 -37.63 5.46 -31.75
CA GLN A 554 -37.51 6.08 -30.45
C GLN A 554 -36.09 5.83 -29.92
N ALA A 555 -35.54 6.81 -29.21
CA ALA A 555 -34.30 6.64 -28.44
C ALA A 555 -34.56 7.00 -26.97
N PHE A 556 -33.95 6.26 -26.07
CA PHE A 556 -33.98 6.49 -24.63
C PHE A 556 -32.59 6.85 -24.15
N ILE A 557 -32.45 8.02 -23.54
CA ILE A 557 -31.19 8.60 -23.11
C ILE A 557 -31.18 8.72 -21.59
N TYR A 558 -30.08 8.30 -20.97
CA TYR A 558 -29.89 8.36 -19.53
C TYR A 558 -28.42 8.41 -19.14
N GLU A 559 -28.12 8.85 -17.92
CA GLU A 559 -26.76 8.90 -17.38
C GLU A 559 -26.28 7.49 -16.97
N SER A 560 -25.05 7.14 -17.31
CA SER A 560 -24.44 5.83 -17.05
C SER A 560 -22.92 5.92 -16.97
N PHE A 561 -22.25 4.77 -16.87
CA PHE A 561 -20.79 4.64 -16.93
C PHE A 561 -20.37 3.81 -18.14
N ALA A 562 -19.34 4.27 -18.85
CA ALA A 562 -18.71 3.54 -19.94
C ALA A 562 -17.42 2.87 -19.45
N ASN A 563 -17.42 1.53 -19.43
CA ASN A 563 -16.25 0.70 -19.12
C ASN A 563 -15.45 0.42 -20.40
N LEU A 564 -14.71 1.43 -20.86
CA LEU A 564 -13.92 1.34 -22.08
C LEU A 564 -12.53 0.74 -21.79
N PRO A 565 -11.80 0.25 -22.82
CA PRO A 565 -10.41 -0.17 -22.64
C PRO A 565 -9.55 0.90 -21.99
N GLN A 566 -9.89 2.17 -22.16
CA GLN A 566 -9.15 3.28 -21.59
C GLN A 566 -9.60 3.65 -20.16
N GLY A 567 -10.48 2.85 -19.55
CA GLY A 567 -10.94 3.02 -18.17
C GLY A 567 -12.43 3.34 -18.09
N ARG A 568 -12.86 3.65 -16.86
CA ARG A 568 -14.24 4.05 -16.56
C ARG A 568 -14.42 5.55 -16.82
N PHE A 569 -15.46 5.88 -17.58
CA PHE A 569 -15.88 7.25 -17.89
C PHE A 569 -17.34 7.45 -17.50
N ASP A 570 -17.70 8.66 -17.10
CA ASP A 570 -19.10 9.08 -17.11
C ASP A 570 -19.58 9.10 -18.55
N ALA A 571 -20.84 8.74 -18.78
CA ALA A 571 -21.38 8.64 -20.12
C ALA A 571 -22.87 8.92 -20.17
N MET A 572 -23.33 9.49 -21.29
CA MET A 572 -24.73 9.37 -21.67
C MET A 572 -24.89 8.05 -22.42
N ALA A 573 -25.76 7.19 -21.91
CA ALA A 573 -26.18 5.98 -22.58
C ALA A 573 -27.40 6.27 -23.45
N LEU A 574 -27.44 5.64 -24.62
CA LEU A 574 -28.53 5.74 -25.58
C LEU A 574 -28.94 4.34 -26.01
N GLU A 575 -30.18 3.97 -25.72
CA GLU A 575 -30.84 2.79 -26.25
C GLU A 575 -31.84 3.25 -27.32
N MET A 576 -31.69 2.82 -28.57
CA MET A 576 -32.64 3.19 -29.62
C MET A 576 -33.21 2.00 -30.36
N CYS A 577 -34.45 2.17 -30.82
CA CYS A 577 -35.15 1.23 -31.66
C CYS A 577 -35.75 1.95 -32.89
N VAL A 578 -35.57 1.35 -34.07
CA VAL A 578 -36.31 1.68 -35.28
C VAL A 578 -37.33 0.57 -35.51
N TYR A 579 -38.61 0.86 -35.30
CA TYR A 579 -39.69 -0.13 -35.36
C TYR A 579 -40.21 -0.35 -36.78
N GLN A 580 -40.04 0.64 -37.66
CA GLN A 580 -40.52 0.61 -39.03
C GLN A 580 -39.41 0.22 -40.03
N GLY A 581 -39.82 -0.37 -41.16
CA GLY A 581 -38.94 -0.83 -42.22
C GLY A 581 -38.80 -2.35 -42.28
N LYS A 582 -38.16 -2.86 -43.34
CA LYS A 582 -37.97 -4.31 -43.56
C LYS A 582 -36.98 -4.95 -42.57
N LYS A 583 -36.15 -4.15 -41.90
CA LYS A 583 -35.15 -4.58 -40.91
C LYS A 583 -35.15 -3.60 -39.73
N PRO A 584 -35.71 -3.99 -38.57
CA PRO A 584 -35.63 -3.15 -37.38
C PRO A 584 -34.17 -2.99 -36.93
N LEU A 585 -33.86 -1.84 -36.35
CA LEU A 585 -32.54 -1.56 -35.78
C LEU A 585 -32.67 -1.40 -34.28
N TYR A 586 -31.87 -2.15 -33.53
CA TYR A 586 -31.63 -1.93 -32.11
C TYR A 586 -30.18 -1.53 -31.93
N LEU A 587 -29.95 -0.38 -31.31
CA LEU A 587 -28.61 0.15 -31.08
C LEU A 587 -28.47 0.60 -29.64
N PHE A 588 -27.36 0.19 -29.02
CA PHE A 588 -26.88 0.73 -27.77
C PHE A 588 -25.59 1.52 -28.03
N ALA A 589 -25.62 2.80 -27.68
CA ALA A 589 -24.49 3.71 -27.84
C ALA A 589 -24.16 4.38 -26.51
N LEU A 590 -22.87 4.62 -26.30
CA LEU A 590 -22.31 5.35 -25.17
C LEU A 590 -21.61 6.60 -25.70
N PHE A 591 -21.86 7.71 -25.02
CA PHE A 591 -21.27 9.01 -25.27
C PHE A 591 -20.44 9.39 -24.04
N PRO A 592 -19.17 8.97 -23.96
CA PRO A 592 -18.32 9.20 -22.80
C PRO A 592 -17.97 10.68 -22.67
N PHE A 593 -17.87 11.17 -21.44
CA PHE A 593 -17.42 12.52 -21.14
C PHE A 593 -16.60 12.56 -19.85
N MET A 594 -15.88 13.67 -19.63
CA MET A 594 -15.06 13.92 -18.44
C MET A 594 -15.14 15.39 -18.04
N HIS A 595 -15.13 15.66 -16.74
CA HIS A 595 -14.92 17.00 -16.19
C HIS A 595 -13.45 17.42 -16.34
N ALA A 596 -13.18 18.62 -16.86
CA ALA A 596 -11.85 19.18 -17.03
C ALA A 596 -11.59 20.31 -16.02
N GLY A 597 -11.24 19.95 -14.79
CA GLY A 597 -10.75 20.86 -13.74
C GLY A 597 -11.81 21.78 -13.11
N ASP A 598 -12.57 22.50 -13.92
CA ASP A 598 -13.69 23.35 -13.52
C ASP A 598 -15.02 22.77 -14.03
N GLU A 599 -16.09 22.86 -13.22
CA GLU A 599 -17.41 22.24 -13.43
C GLU A 599 -18.08 22.55 -14.80
N THR A 600 -17.57 23.53 -15.54
CA THR A 600 -18.14 24.01 -16.81
C THR A 600 -17.42 23.54 -18.08
N GLN A 601 -16.33 22.77 -17.97
CA GLN A 601 -15.59 22.24 -19.14
C GLN A 601 -15.71 20.71 -19.22
N PHE A 602 -16.54 20.22 -20.15
CA PHE A 602 -16.54 18.81 -20.53
C PHE A 602 -15.59 18.53 -21.68
N ILE A 603 -14.88 17.41 -21.58
CA ILE A 603 -14.16 16.79 -22.69
C ILE A 603 -14.91 15.53 -23.08
N ASN A 604 -15.31 15.44 -24.34
CA ASN A 604 -16.04 14.28 -24.84
C ASN A 604 -15.08 13.23 -25.40
N GLY A 605 -15.38 11.97 -25.10
CA GLY A 605 -14.74 10.81 -25.70
C GLY A 605 -15.34 10.45 -27.05
N SER A 606 -14.67 9.55 -27.76
CA SER A 606 -15.21 8.94 -28.98
C SER A 606 -16.47 8.12 -28.66
N ILE A 607 -17.50 8.21 -29.51
CA ILE A 607 -18.72 7.41 -29.37
C ILE A 607 -18.35 5.93 -29.43
N ALA A 608 -18.89 5.16 -28.50
CA ALA A 608 -18.73 3.72 -28.47
C ALA A 608 -20.09 3.04 -28.68
N ILE A 609 -20.15 2.03 -29.54
CA ILE A 609 -21.35 1.22 -29.73
C ILE A 609 -21.03 -0.26 -29.54
N ASN A 610 -22.05 -1.04 -29.22
CA ASN A 610 -22.00 -2.48 -29.45
C ASN A 610 -22.37 -2.75 -30.92
N ALA A 611 -21.44 -3.32 -31.68
CA ALA A 611 -21.61 -3.60 -33.11
C ALA A 611 -22.20 -5.01 -33.42
N ASP A 612 -22.52 -5.83 -32.41
CA ASP A 612 -23.04 -7.21 -32.61
C ASP A 612 -24.33 -7.25 -33.44
N THR A 613 -25.15 -6.21 -33.34
CA THR A 613 -26.43 -6.13 -34.06
C THR A 613 -26.28 -5.59 -35.49
N LEU A 614 -25.06 -5.24 -35.91
CA LEU A 614 -24.79 -4.61 -37.20
C LEU A 614 -24.13 -5.59 -38.19
N PRO A 615 -24.37 -5.45 -39.51
CA PRO A 615 -23.91 -6.42 -40.51
C PRO A 615 -22.38 -6.50 -40.66
N ASP A 616 -21.70 -5.36 -40.60
CA ASP A 616 -20.25 -5.25 -40.76
C ASP A 616 -19.71 -3.94 -40.16
N THR A 617 -18.39 -3.83 -40.09
CA THR A 617 -17.68 -2.67 -39.54
C THR A 617 -17.97 -1.39 -40.33
N ALA A 618 -18.11 -1.44 -41.66
CA ALA A 618 -18.35 -0.24 -42.47
C ALA A 618 -19.74 0.36 -42.22
N VAL A 619 -20.76 -0.50 -42.03
CA VAL A 619 -22.09 -0.09 -41.58
C VAL A 619 -22.01 0.51 -40.18
N ALA A 620 -21.27 -0.12 -39.26
CA ALA A 620 -21.07 0.40 -37.91
C ALA A 620 -20.36 1.77 -37.87
N GLU A 621 -19.35 1.99 -38.72
CA GLU A 621 -18.74 3.32 -38.89
C GLU A 621 -19.78 4.33 -39.37
N THR A 622 -20.57 3.98 -40.39
CA THR A 622 -21.59 4.87 -40.95
C THR A 622 -22.68 5.20 -39.92
N VAL A 623 -23.05 4.24 -39.07
CA VAL A 623 -23.99 4.43 -37.96
C VAL A 623 -23.44 5.45 -36.96
N ILE A 624 -22.19 5.30 -36.49
CA ILE A 624 -21.57 6.25 -35.57
C ILE A 624 -21.45 7.64 -36.19
N GLN A 625 -21.01 7.74 -37.45
CA GLN A 625 -20.92 9.03 -38.12
C GLN A 625 -22.30 9.68 -38.33
N SER A 626 -23.37 8.90 -38.48
CA SER A 626 -24.74 9.44 -38.56
C SER A 626 -25.21 10.01 -37.21
N LEU A 627 -24.82 9.40 -36.09
CA LEU A 627 -25.02 9.98 -34.76
C LEU A 627 -24.29 11.33 -34.63
N TYR A 628 -23.02 11.39 -35.05
CA TYR A 628 -22.26 12.64 -35.05
C TYR A 628 -22.91 13.74 -35.91
N LEU A 629 -23.45 13.39 -37.08
CA LEU A 629 -24.21 14.35 -37.90
C LEU A 629 -25.46 14.86 -37.16
N GLY A 630 -26.16 14.00 -36.42
CA GLY A 630 -27.26 14.44 -35.56
C GLY A 630 -26.81 15.38 -34.44
N MET A 631 -25.64 15.12 -33.85
CA MET A 631 -25.04 16.01 -32.85
C MET A 631 -24.66 17.38 -33.45
N ASP A 632 -24.27 17.42 -34.73
CA ASP A 632 -24.00 18.69 -35.44
C ASP A 632 -25.31 19.49 -35.63
N ASP A 633 -26.41 18.79 -35.94
CA ASP A 633 -27.73 19.40 -36.17
C ASP A 633 -28.29 20.11 -34.90
N PHE A 634 -27.81 19.77 -33.69
CA PHE A 634 -28.20 20.44 -32.44
C PHE A 634 -27.69 21.89 -32.32
N PHE A 635 -26.56 22.23 -32.95
CA PHE A 635 -25.97 23.58 -32.92
C PHE A 635 -25.86 24.16 -34.34
N ALA A 636 -26.94 24.76 -34.83
CA ALA A 636 -26.84 25.68 -35.98
C ALA A 636 -26.10 26.97 -35.55
N PRO A 637 -25.15 27.49 -36.36
CA PRO A 637 -24.22 28.53 -35.93
C PRO A 637 -24.92 29.88 -35.72
N GLN A 638 -25.00 30.32 -34.47
CA GLN A 638 -25.11 31.76 -34.17
C GLN A 638 -23.72 32.37 -34.22
N GLN A 639 -23.62 33.59 -34.77
CA GLN A 639 -22.38 34.22 -35.27
C GLN A 639 -21.21 34.41 -34.28
N ASN A 640 -21.31 34.01 -33.00
CA ASN A 640 -20.24 34.22 -32.01
C ASN A 640 -20.09 33.11 -30.95
N THR A 641 -20.57 31.88 -31.19
CA THR A 641 -20.45 30.77 -30.22
C THR A 641 -19.31 29.81 -30.58
N PRO A 642 -18.51 29.29 -29.63
CA PRO A 642 -17.33 28.49 -29.93
C PRO A 642 -17.67 27.22 -30.72
N ARG A 643 -16.84 26.91 -31.72
CA ARG A 643 -16.89 25.70 -32.57
C ARG A 643 -17.22 24.43 -31.76
N LEU A 644 -18.24 23.68 -32.21
CA LEU A 644 -18.58 22.27 -31.91
C LEU A 644 -17.79 21.70 -30.71
N TRP A 645 -18.15 22.10 -29.50
CA TRP A 645 -17.44 21.77 -28.25
C TRP A 645 -17.32 20.26 -28.03
N TRP A 646 -18.23 19.47 -28.58
CA TRP A 646 -18.22 18.01 -28.48
C TRP A 646 -17.31 17.32 -29.51
N ARG A 647 -16.86 18.02 -30.55
CA ARG A 647 -15.90 17.48 -31.55
C ARG A 647 -14.45 17.54 -31.07
N LYS A 648 -14.20 18.27 -29.98
CA LYS A 648 -12.90 18.26 -29.32
C LYS A 648 -12.68 16.88 -28.71
N SER A 649 -11.79 16.10 -29.31
CA SER A 649 -11.35 14.82 -28.74
C SER A 649 -10.62 15.08 -27.44
N TRP A 650 -10.79 14.20 -26.47
CA TRP A 650 -9.85 14.02 -25.37
C TRP A 650 -8.37 13.90 -25.77
N ARG A 651 -8.05 13.56 -27.03
CA ARG A 651 -6.67 13.63 -27.57
C ARG A 651 -6.25 15.02 -28.04
N ASP A 652 -7.20 15.92 -28.30
CA ASP A 652 -6.97 17.27 -28.85
C ASP A 652 -7.01 18.37 -27.77
N VAL A 653 -7.48 18.04 -26.56
CA VAL A 653 -7.65 18.98 -25.43
C VAL A 653 -6.75 18.64 -24.25
N LEU A 654 -6.14 17.45 -24.24
CA LEU A 654 -5.28 16.95 -23.14
C LEU A 654 -3.85 16.77 -23.62
#